data_AF-A0A6B2KY79-F1
#
_entry.id   AF-A0A6B2KY79-F1
#
_cell.length_a   1.000
_cell.length_b   1.000
_cell.length_c   1.000
_cell.angle_alpha   90.00
_cell.angle_beta   90.00
_cell.angle_gamma   90.00
#
_symmetry.space_group_name_H-M   'P 1'
#
loop_
_entity.id
_entity.type
_entity.pdbx_description
1 polymer ?
#
loop_
_entity_poly.entity_id
_entity_poly.type
_entity_poly.pdbx_seq_one_letter_code
_entity_poly.pdbx_strand_id
1 'polypeptide(L)'
;MPTGTCEMCPDGQYSYGEEITDLNDFVASCSGGGCSNWGIRDGYFFSGRNTSKLELTRNFKSNMNGEVQFTYKYIGQNSRFTFYIDSRLELDISQYNLGSQVFSIPVSRGTHTLKWVFAQEDKLYPLQRDSEVLLSDVKLQGTVSAFASCKSCNSGERTEDDKAGCRKCTLNTEPASPATYCVPCDNDQYRLVGMSSCQLQPACDQSDFFPMYSKPEKNRCEAGDQRQPSTVNYLTRIPCRGDPPTPDNHCFNCPRGTFWNTEALFGAQCTGCPEGSYKKGSGCAATSPGHMAVTSAFFFMEDDVVEMKGDFETTCVGSCSYNTEGWRFLGSTINSGVHFGDVDSSFSLFLNTEESVFIPTVTFSVTLNPVFERLTMNSHSGLEFYIDGKLQNVPFSLVSGRTSQFTFEIPNTALLRHKLTWVYSQYKTDDPFQITLKNVIVNFTSSGVPAAQIACPAGTHYVGAQKKCLICPAGSYSKAESSACTPCPSGTVSHAGDEQCTPCDPGTESSNNVCRGTCVFKDDNSQESHPIEYDLTVLKGSIFTVSDDTGSYYEINLCNHFYSDDCNEDSCREDSYIFAEHLVSHMKWSVPHTLGTNLKFLPTPRPQSSFGPMIFPTHSFTLQYSGGKKIPPECSTVMTTIEFICNDTIGFGAPVLVKSDLCYPTFRWSSIYACHKCMDTELIQVPGACVSGKRTVTYTWANPCFGDVPTPTIQPCEDVNLAKNTAIMVMSSIAIVVVVGVGLTLVFIQQRNTLKAQYKLL
;
A
#
# COMPACT_ATOMS: atom_id res chain seq x y z
N MET A 1 -60.31 17.05 14.34
CA MET A 1 -60.06 16.29 13.09
C MET A 1 -60.57 17.15 11.94
N PRO A 2 -59.80 17.40 10.88
CA PRO A 2 -60.34 18.04 9.69
C PRO A 2 -61.43 17.12 9.11
N THR A 3 -62.57 17.68 8.74
CA THR A 3 -63.76 16.97 8.22
C THR A 3 -63.72 16.81 6.68
N GLY A 4 -62.52 16.75 6.09
CA GLY A 4 -62.37 16.59 4.63
C GLY A 4 -62.48 15.14 4.21
N THR A 5 -63.28 14.86 3.18
CA THR A 5 -63.31 13.58 2.47
C THR A 5 -62.09 13.49 1.56
N CYS A 6 -61.26 12.45 1.71
CA CYS A 6 -60.16 12.18 0.78
C CYS A 6 -60.70 11.56 -0.51
N GLU A 7 -60.29 12.07 -1.67
CA GLU A 7 -60.59 11.51 -2.99
C GLU A 7 -59.32 10.87 -3.60
N MET A 8 -59.47 9.80 -4.39
CA MET A 8 -58.34 9.21 -5.12
C MET A 8 -57.91 10.10 -6.29
N CYS A 9 -56.62 10.10 -6.60
CA CYS A 9 -56.10 10.89 -7.71
C CYS A 9 -56.69 10.50 -9.07
N PRO A 10 -56.80 11.45 -10.03
CA PRO A 10 -57.12 11.16 -11.42
C PRO A 10 -56.11 10.21 -12.06
N ASP A 11 -56.51 9.61 -13.18
CA ASP A 11 -55.63 8.77 -14.01
C ASP A 11 -54.44 9.58 -14.55
N GLY A 12 -53.23 9.03 -14.46
CA GLY A 12 -51.98 9.73 -14.80
C GLY A 12 -51.42 10.61 -13.67
N GLN A 13 -52.07 10.64 -12.50
CA GLN A 13 -51.64 11.39 -11.32
C GLN A 13 -51.55 10.50 -10.07
N TYR A 14 -50.67 10.87 -9.14
CA TYR A 14 -50.42 10.17 -7.88
C TYR A 14 -50.48 11.11 -6.68
N SER A 15 -50.70 10.56 -5.50
CA SER A 15 -50.59 11.28 -4.22
C SER A 15 -50.21 10.29 -3.11
N TYR A 16 -49.17 10.61 -2.35
CA TYR A 16 -48.73 9.80 -1.22
C TYR A 16 -48.27 10.70 -0.07
N GLY A 17 -48.89 10.54 1.11
CA GLY A 17 -48.43 11.10 2.39
C GLY A 17 -47.82 12.51 2.36
N GLU A 18 -46.88 12.77 3.26
CA GLU A 18 -45.96 13.91 3.15
C GLU A 18 -44.66 13.41 2.52
N GLU A 19 -44.55 13.60 1.20
CA GLU A 19 -43.32 13.36 0.45
C GLU A 19 -42.55 14.68 0.33
N ILE A 20 -41.31 14.70 0.83
CA ILE A 20 -40.49 15.91 0.78
C ILE A 20 -39.84 16.00 -0.59
N THR A 21 -40.23 17.03 -1.34
CA THR A 21 -39.76 17.25 -2.72
C THR A 21 -39.09 18.61 -2.92
N ASP A 22 -39.08 19.46 -1.89
CA ASP A 22 -38.39 20.75 -1.88
C ASP A 22 -37.25 20.73 -0.87
N LEU A 23 -36.08 21.24 -1.28
CA LEU A 23 -34.89 21.33 -0.44
C LEU A 23 -35.06 22.41 0.64
N ASN A 24 -35.97 23.38 0.43
CA ASN A 24 -36.35 24.39 1.42
C ASN A 24 -37.01 23.80 2.68
N ASP A 25 -37.50 22.56 2.60
CA ASP A 25 -37.98 21.86 3.79
C ASP A 25 -36.83 21.45 4.72
N PHE A 26 -35.59 21.43 4.25
CA PHE A 26 -34.45 21.02 5.05
C PHE A 26 -33.61 22.20 5.51
N VAL A 27 -32.97 22.02 6.67
CA VAL A 27 -31.85 22.86 7.09
C VAL A 27 -30.56 22.20 6.60
N ALA A 28 -29.95 22.80 5.59
CA ALA A 28 -28.64 22.38 5.08
C ALA A 28 -27.51 23.12 5.80
N SER A 29 -26.42 22.42 6.09
CA SER A 29 -25.18 23.02 6.62
C SER A 29 -23.94 22.34 6.02
N CYS A 30 -22.83 23.07 6.00
CA CYS A 30 -21.55 22.62 5.45
C CYS A 30 -20.40 22.98 6.40
N SER A 31 -19.39 22.10 6.50
CA SER A 31 -18.16 22.37 7.26
C SER A 31 -16.90 21.87 6.54
N GLY A 32 -15.91 22.76 6.40
CA GLY A 32 -14.57 22.52 5.84
C GLY A 32 -14.31 23.25 4.51
N GLY A 33 -13.28 22.84 3.75
CA GLY A 33 -12.88 23.49 2.49
C GLY A 33 -13.79 23.14 1.32
N GLY A 34 -14.16 24.12 0.48
CA GLY A 34 -14.98 23.90 -0.71
C GLY A 34 -16.44 23.56 -0.41
N CYS A 35 -17.20 24.48 0.19
CA CYS A 35 -18.62 24.24 0.47
C CYS A 35 -19.49 24.39 -0.78
N SER A 36 -19.91 23.26 -1.36
CA SER A 36 -21.09 23.23 -2.23
C SER A 36 -22.32 22.91 -1.39
N ASN A 37 -23.35 23.75 -1.39
CA ASN A 37 -24.59 23.44 -0.68
C ASN A 37 -25.29 22.22 -1.30
N TRP A 38 -26.12 21.53 -0.50
CA TRP A 38 -27.07 20.56 -1.04
C TRP A 38 -27.89 21.21 -2.16
N GLY A 39 -28.02 20.51 -3.28
CA GLY A 39 -28.75 20.98 -4.46
C GLY A 39 -29.88 20.05 -4.87
N ILE A 40 -30.75 20.51 -5.77
CA ILE A 40 -31.74 19.67 -6.46
C ILE A 40 -31.25 19.42 -7.89
N ARG A 41 -31.24 18.16 -8.32
CA ARG A 41 -30.99 17.75 -9.71
C ARG A 41 -31.98 16.64 -10.07
N ASP A 42 -32.89 16.93 -11.01
CA ASP A 42 -33.86 15.95 -11.56
C ASP A 42 -34.71 15.22 -10.51
N GLY A 43 -35.18 15.95 -9.50
CA GLY A 43 -36.00 15.39 -8.42
C GLY A 43 -35.18 14.73 -7.29
N TYR A 44 -33.86 14.71 -7.38
CA TYR A 44 -32.97 14.24 -6.31
C TYR A 44 -32.35 15.41 -5.53
N PHE A 45 -32.30 15.28 -4.21
CA PHE A 45 -31.41 16.05 -3.35
C PHE A 45 -30.00 15.46 -3.48
N PHE A 46 -29.00 16.27 -3.83
CA PHE A 46 -27.63 15.78 -3.96
C PHE A 46 -26.66 16.58 -3.11
N SER A 47 -25.67 15.89 -2.55
CA SER A 47 -24.66 16.45 -1.65
C SER A 47 -23.60 17.32 -2.34
N GLY A 48 -23.85 17.83 -3.54
CA GLY A 48 -22.82 18.55 -4.29
C GLY A 48 -21.60 17.70 -4.67
N ARG A 49 -20.53 18.34 -5.16
CA ARG A 49 -19.24 17.71 -5.52
C ARG A 49 -18.12 18.41 -4.75
N ASN A 50 -17.06 17.68 -4.38
CA ASN A 50 -15.86 18.21 -3.70
C ASN A 50 -16.14 18.93 -2.37
N THR A 51 -16.96 18.34 -1.50
CA THR A 51 -17.28 18.94 -0.20
C THR A 51 -16.81 18.05 0.95
N SER A 52 -16.05 18.60 1.89
CA SER A 52 -15.49 17.83 3.02
C SER A 52 -16.56 17.25 3.94
N LYS A 53 -17.60 18.01 4.27
CA LYS A 53 -18.73 17.51 5.07
C LYS A 53 -19.98 18.36 4.88
N LEU A 54 -21.09 17.70 4.61
CA LEU A 54 -22.42 18.29 4.42
C LEU A 54 -23.46 17.58 5.28
N GLU A 55 -24.38 18.37 5.82
CA GLU A 55 -25.46 17.88 6.66
C GLU A 55 -26.79 18.43 6.17
N LEU A 56 -27.80 17.57 6.09
CA LEU A 56 -29.18 17.91 5.76
C LEU A 56 -30.05 17.49 6.95
N THR A 57 -30.83 18.41 7.52
CA THR A 57 -31.62 18.15 8.74
C THR A 57 -33.08 18.51 8.54
N ARG A 58 -34.01 17.67 9.01
CA ARG A 58 -35.45 17.94 9.03
C ARG A 58 -36.05 17.57 10.37
N ASN A 59 -36.84 18.47 10.94
CA ASN A 59 -37.67 18.18 12.10
C ASN A 59 -39.08 17.81 11.62
N PHE A 60 -39.67 16.76 12.17
CA PHE A 60 -41.07 16.42 11.90
C PHE A 60 -41.79 15.93 13.16
N LYS A 61 -43.11 16.01 13.16
CA LYS A 61 -43.97 15.56 14.25
C LYS A 61 -44.91 14.48 13.75
N SER A 62 -44.69 13.25 14.21
CA SER A 62 -45.56 12.13 13.93
C SER A 62 -46.72 12.06 14.93
N ASN A 63 -47.95 11.97 14.45
CA ASN A 63 -49.16 11.89 15.28
C ASN A 63 -49.59 10.46 15.60
N MET A 64 -48.95 9.47 14.97
CA MET A 64 -49.15 8.04 15.17
C MET A 64 -47.82 7.29 15.02
N ASN A 65 -47.79 5.99 15.31
CA ASN A 65 -46.64 5.18 14.93
C ASN A 65 -46.61 5.08 13.39
N GLY A 66 -45.46 5.30 12.80
CA GLY A 66 -45.26 5.32 11.35
C GLY A 66 -43.86 4.83 10.98
N GLU A 67 -43.38 5.27 9.83
CA GLU A 67 -42.13 4.83 9.22
C GLU A 67 -41.50 6.01 8.46
N VAL A 68 -40.17 6.07 8.49
CA VAL A 68 -39.37 6.96 7.65
C VAL A 68 -38.74 6.11 6.57
N GLN A 69 -38.99 6.47 5.31
CA GLN A 69 -38.44 5.79 4.15
C GLN A 69 -37.78 6.80 3.22
N PHE A 70 -36.64 6.45 2.62
CA PHE A 70 -36.04 7.24 1.55
C PHE A 70 -35.22 6.36 0.61
N THR A 71 -35.12 6.79 -0.64
CA THR A 71 -34.22 6.21 -1.62
C THR A 71 -32.91 6.98 -1.59
N TYR A 72 -31.78 6.28 -1.59
CA TYR A 72 -30.47 6.89 -1.71
C TYR A 72 -29.60 6.15 -2.72
N LYS A 73 -28.76 6.89 -3.45
CA LYS A 73 -27.69 6.33 -4.28
C LYS A 73 -26.37 6.90 -3.76
N TYR A 74 -25.55 6.02 -3.21
CA TYR A 74 -24.26 6.39 -2.64
C TYR A 74 -23.13 6.10 -3.62
N ILE A 75 -22.49 7.17 -4.08
CA ILE A 75 -21.32 7.12 -4.94
C ILE A 75 -20.17 7.62 -4.08
N GLY A 76 -19.45 6.71 -3.44
CA GLY A 76 -18.41 7.12 -2.50
C GLY A 76 -17.11 6.37 -2.67
N GLN A 77 -16.04 7.15 -2.78
CA GLN A 77 -14.66 6.73 -2.67
C GLN A 77 -14.00 7.63 -1.62
N ASN A 78 -13.44 7.02 -0.56
CA ASN A 78 -12.89 7.77 0.57
C ASN A 78 -13.90 8.77 1.19
N SER A 79 -15.16 8.36 1.25
CA SER A 79 -16.26 9.13 1.81
C SER A 79 -17.13 8.25 2.69
N ARG A 80 -18.07 8.87 3.40
CA ARG A 80 -18.99 8.22 4.30
C ARG A 80 -20.34 8.92 4.26
N PHE A 81 -21.40 8.15 4.12
CA PHE A 81 -22.77 8.61 4.22
C PHE A 81 -23.45 7.98 5.44
N THR A 82 -23.98 8.82 6.31
CA THR A 82 -24.61 8.39 7.56
C THR A 82 -25.97 9.05 7.74
N PHE A 83 -26.89 8.35 8.39
CA PHE A 83 -28.23 8.84 8.71
C PHE A 83 -28.52 8.65 10.20
N TYR A 84 -29.13 9.68 10.80
CA TYR A 84 -29.47 9.71 12.21
C TYR A 84 -30.94 10.05 12.43
N ILE A 85 -31.53 9.44 13.46
CA ILE A 85 -32.81 9.83 14.05
C ILE A 85 -32.56 10.19 15.51
N ASP A 86 -32.93 11.40 15.93
CA ASP A 86 -32.77 11.89 17.31
C ASP A 86 -31.34 11.67 17.86
N SER A 87 -30.34 11.95 17.01
CA SER A 87 -28.91 11.76 17.28
C SER A 87 -28.43 10.30 17.40
N ARG A 88 -29.30 9.31 17.20
CA ARG A 88 -28.91 7.89 17.08
C ARG A 88 -28.56 7.54 15.63
N LEU A 89 -27.42 6.88 15.42
CA LEU A 89 -26.98 6.42 14.10
C LEU A 89 -27.82 5.22 13.65
N GLU A 90 -28.45 5.32 12.48
CA GLU A 90 -29.35 4.28 11.93
C GLU A 90 -28.86 3.72 10.58
N LEU A 91 -28.09 4.50 9.80
CA LEU A 91 -27.44 4.04 8.57
C LEU A 91 -26.00 4.53 8.53
N ASP A 92 -25.08 3.67 8.09
CA ASP A 92 -23.66 3.98 7.96
C ASP A 92 -23.05 3.27 6.76
N ILE A 93 -22.62 4.05 5.78
CA ILE A 93 -22.14 3.55 4.49
C ILE A 93 -20.79 4.21 4.20
N SER A 94 -19.77 3.38 4.00
CA SER A 94 -18.43 3.82 3.61
C SER A 94 -17.95 3.20 2.29
N GLN A 95 -18.74 2.28 1.71
CA GLN A 95 -18.39 1.57 0.49
C GLN A 95 -19.41 1.82 -0.61
N TYR A 96 -18.91 1.91 -1.85
CA TYR A 96 -19.76 2.04 -3.03
C TYR A 96 -20.79 0.91 -3.09
N ASN A 97 -22.05 1.27 -3.31
CA ASN A 97 -23.14 0.33 -3.53
C ASN A 97 -23.65 0.52 -4.95
N LEU A 98 -23.84 -0.59 -5.66
CA LEU A 98 -24.39 -0.56 -7.02
C LEU A 98 -25.85 -0.11 -6.96
N GLY A 99 -26.16 1.01 -7.63
CA GLY A 99 -27.52 1.49 -7.82
C GLY A 99 -28.18 2.16 -6.61
N SER A 100 -29.46 2.50 -6.79
CA SER A 100 -30.29 3.12 -5.74
C SER A 100 -30.77 2.09 -4.73
N GLN A 101 -30.66 2.44 -3.45
CA GLN A 101 -31.04 1.63 -2.30
C GLN A 101 -32.23 2.29 -1.58
N VAL A 102 -33.12 1.49 -1.02
CA VAL A 102 -34.24 1.98 -0.21
C VAL A 102 -33.95 1.71 1.25
N PHE A 103 -33.95 2.76 2.08
CA PHE A 103 -33.86 2.66 3.53
C PHE A 103 -35.23 2.88 4.15
N SER A 104 -35.58 2.09 5.17
CA SER A 104 -36.89 2.14 5.84
C SER A 104 -36.73 1.80 7.32
N ILE A 105 -37.28 2.63 8.21
CA ILE A 105 -37.21 2.44 9.66
C ILE A 105 -38.48 2.91 10.39
N PRO A 106 -39.05 2.11 11.33
CA PRO A 106 -40.24 2.51 12.07
C PRO A 106 -39.95 3.64 13.05
N VAL A 107 -40.92 4.54 13.24
CA VAL A 107 -40.82 5.69 14.15
C VAL A 107 -42.07 5.79 15.03
N SER A 108 -41.86 6.06 16.31
CA SER A 108 -42.95 6.21 17.28
C SER A 108 -43.72 7.53 17.09
N ARG A 109 -44.91 7.62 17.70
CA ARG A 109 -45.59 8.91 17.86
C ARG A 109 -44.71 9.87 18.67
N GLY A 110 -44.41 11.04 18.13
CA GLY A 110 -43.50 12.00 18.77
C GLY A 110 -42.95 13.05 17.82
N THR A 111 -42.10 13.93 18.34
CA THR A 111 -41.29 14.85 17.52
C THR A 111 -39.93 14.22 17.32
N HIS A 112 -39.48 14.16 16.08
CA HIS A 112 -38.25 13.50 15.67
C HIS A 112 -37.40 14.43 14.80
N THR A 113 -36.08 14.31 14.91
CA THR A 113 -35.10 15.01 14.09
C THR A 113 -34.39 14.02 13.18
N LEU A 114 -34.53 14.20 11.88
CA LEU A 114 -33.85 13.43 10.85
C LEU A 114 -32.61 14.18 10.40
N LYS A 115 -31.46 13.49 10.32
CA LYS A 115 -30.20 14.10 9.88
C LYS A 115 -29.44 13.17 8.95
N TRP A 116 -29.21 13.63 7.72
CA TRP A 116 -28.34 12.99 6.74
C TRP A 116 -26.98 13.70 6.74
N VAL A 117 -25.90 12.95 6.77
CA VAL A 117 -24.53 13.47 6.79
C VAL A 117 -23.71 12.77 5.73
N PHE A 118 -23.15 13.56 4.82
CA PHE A 118 -22.16 13.11 3.85
C PHE A 118 -20.82 13.75 4.20
N ALA A 119 -19.79 12.94 4.35
CA ALA A 119 -18.43 13.39 4.63
C ALA A 119 -17.47 12.76 3.62
N GLN A 120 -16.49 13.52 3.16
CA GLN A 120 -15.50 13.08 2.19
C GLN A 120 -14.10 13.51 2.64
N GLU A 121 -13.17 12.58 2.56
CA GLU A 121 -11.74 12.84 2.70
C GLU A 121 -11.12 13.18 1.33
N ASP A 122 -9.88 13.66 1.32
CA ASP A 122 -9.19 13.99 0.09
C ASP A 122 -9.14 12.79 -0.87
N LYS A 123 -9.32 13.06 -2.16
CA LYS A 123 -9.23 12.04 -3.20
C LYS A 123 -7.83 11.42 -3.19
N LEU A 124 -7.77 10.09 -3.30
CA LEU A 124 -6.48 9.42 -3.50
C LEU A 124 -5.89 9.72 -4.88
N TYR A 125 -6.72 9.90 -5.92
CA TYR A 125 -6.25 10.14 -7.29
C TYR A 125 -6.99 11.32 -7.97
N PRO A 126 -6.29 12.18 -8.73
CA PRO A 126 -6.90 13.39 -9.32
C PRO A 126 -8.01 13.14 -10.36
N LEU A 127 -7.95 12.02 -11.08
CA LEU A 127 -8.87 11.68 -12.19
C LEU A 127 -10.03 10.76 -11.76
N GLN A 128 -10.22 10.58 -10.46
CA GLN A 128 -11.36 9.84 -9.90
C GLN A 128 -12.66 10.62 -9.97
N ARG A 129 -13.75 9.84 -10.06
CA ARG A 129 -15.11 10.34 -9.94
C ARG A 129 -15.28 11.11 -8.63
N ASP A 130 -16.03 12.20 -8.66
CA ASP A 130 -16.44 12.89 -7.44
C ASP A 130 -17.37 11.98 -6.62
N SER A 131 -17.13 11.92 -5.31
CA SER A 131 -18.08 11.27 -4.41
C SER A 131 -19.32 12.16 -4.27
N GLU A 132 -20.50 11.55 -4.33
CA GLU A 132 -21.78 12.22 -4.15
C GLU A 132 -22.79 11.24 -3.55
N VAL A 133 -23.77 11.74 -2.80
CA VAL A 133 -24.96 10.99 -2.45
C VAL A 133 -26.17 11.68 -3.09
N LEU A 134 -27.01 10.88 -3.73
CA LEU A 134 -28.31 11.30 -4.26
C LEU A 134 -29.39 10.76 -3.33
N LEU A 135 -30.35 11.58 -2.95
CA LEU A 135 -31.47 11.27 -2.09
C LEU A 135 -32.77 11.61 -2.83
N SER A 136 -33.71 10.69 -2.86
CA SER A 136 -35.07 10.89 -3.41
C SER A 136 -36.09 10.16 -2.56
N ASP A 137 -37.37 10.36 -2.90
CA ASP A 137 -38.49 9.60 -2.32
C ASP A 137 -38.50 9.63 -0.78
N VAL A 138 -38.14 10.77 -0.18
CA VAL A 138 -38.13 10.93 1.29
C VAL A 138 -39.58 10.99 1.79
N LYS A 139 -40.06 9.85 2.27
CA LYS A 139 -41.43 9.58 2.72
C LYS A 139 -41.50 9.55 4.24
N LEU A 140 -42.43 10.33 4.80
CA LEU A 140 -42.73 10.36 6.22
C LEU A 140 -44.17 9.88 6.48
N GLN A 141 -44.32 8.73 7.14
CA GLN A 141 -45.64 8.22 7.50
C GLN A 141 -46.05 8.69 8.90
N GLY A 142 -47.31 9.12 9.05
CA GLY A 142 -47.89 9.53 10.34
C GLY A 142 -47.98 11.05 10.57
N THR A 143 -47.65 11.87 9.57
CA THR A 143 -47.89 13.32 9.59
C THR A 143 -49.34 13.64 9.17
N VAL A 144 -49.81 14.85 9.47
CA VAL A 144 -51.18 15.31 9.18
C VAL A 144 -51.32 15.93 7.77
N SER A 145 -50.24 15.94 7.00
CA SER A 145 -50.13 16.63 5.71
C SER A 145 -50.35 15.63 4.56
N ALA A 146 -51.60 15.24 4.29
CA ALA A 146 -51.91 14.69 2.96
C ALA A 146 -51.90 15.86 1.95
N PHE A 147 -51.28 15.69 0.78
CA PHE A 147 -51.23 16.72 -0.26
C PHE A 147 -52.64 17.27 -0.57
N ALA A 148 -52.75 18.60 -0.74
CA ALA A 148 -53.99 19.26 -1.17
C ALA A 148 -54.32 19.03 -2.66
N SER A 149 -53.40 18.42 -3.43
CA SER A 149 -53.53 18.18 -4.87
C SER A 149 -52.64 17.03 -5.34
N CYS A 150 -53.10 16.26 -6.32
CA CYS A 150 -52.35 15.19 -6.97
C CYS A 150 -51.25 15.72 -7.90
N LYS A 151 -50.15 14.97 -8.05
CA LYS A 151 -49.05 15.28 -8.97
C LYS A 151 -49.11 14.40 -10.22
N SER A 152 -48.76 14.95 -11.38
CA SER A 152 -48.65 14.16 -12.62
C SER A 152 -47.34 13.38 -12.66
N CYS A 153 -47.37 12.18 -13.24
CA CYS A 153 -46.14 11.44 -13.55
C CYS A 153 -45.29 12.16 -14.60
N ASN A 154 -43.96 11.97 -14.55
CA ASN A 154 -43.08 12.53 -15.57
C ASN A 154 -43.31 11.85 -16.93
N SER A 155 -42.92 12.52 -18.01
CA SER A 155 -42.99 11.94 -19.36
C SER A 155 -42.20 10.64 -19.44
N GLY A 156 -42.83 9.56 -19.93
CA GLY A 156 -42.23 8.23 -19.99
C GLY A 156 -42.53 7.32 -18.78
N GLU A 157 -43.29 7.80 -17.81
CA GLU A 157 -43.75 7.07 -16.62
C GLU A 157 -45.27 6.90 -16.63
N ARG A 158 -45.74 5.87 -15.93
CA ARG A 158 -47.16 5.61 -15.66
C ARG A 158 -47.45 5.66 -14.18
N THR A 159 -48.68 5.96 -13.80
CA THR A 159 -49.15 5.85 -12.42
C THR A 159 -49.22 4.37 -11.98
N GLU A 160 -48.91 4.10 -10.72
CA GLU A 160 -49.10 2.79 -10.09
C GLU A 160 -50.58 2.50 -9.80
N ASP A 161 -50.93 1.23 -9.62
CA ASP A 161 -52.32 0.78 -9.52
C ASP A 161 -53.04 1.34 -8.28
N ASP A 162 -52.30 1.57 -7.20
CA ASP A 162 -52.76 2.21 -5.95
C ASP A 162 -52.68 3.74 -5.97
N LYS A 163 -52.17 4.32 -7.07
CA LYS A 163 -51.92 5.76 -7.25
C LYS A 163 -51.01 6.38 -6.18
N ALA A 164 -50.17 5.57 -5.56
CA ALA A 164 -49.18 5.99 -4.57
C ALA A 164 -47.87 6.49 -5.19
N GLY A 165 -47.67 6.34 -6.51
CA GLY A 165 -46.45 6.75 -7.18
C GLY A 165 -46.49 6.59 -8.69
N CYS A 166 -45.31 6.74 -9.31
CA CYS A 166 -45.09 6.59 -10.75
C CYS A 166 -44.00 5.55 -11.03
N ARG A 167 -44.16 4.81 -12.12
CA ARG A 167 -43.21 3.80 -12.59
C ARG A 167 -42.85 4.02 -14.05
N LYS A 168 -41.57 3.94 -14.38
CA LYS A 168 -41.07 4.05 -15.77
C LYS A 168 -41.64 2.92 -16.65
N CYS A 169 -42.03 3.28 -17.87
CA CYS A 169 -42.42 2.31 -18.87
C CYS A 169 -41.22 1.51 -19.39
N THR A 170 -41.43 0.21 -19.61
CA THR A 170 -40.39 -0.74 -20.05
C THR A 170 -39.98 -0.50 -21.51
N LEU A 171 -38.93 -1.20 -21.94
CA LEU A 171 -38.39 -1.14 -23.31
C LEU A 171 -39.51 -1.28 -24.36
N ASN A 172 -39.44 -0.47 -25.41
CA ASN A 172 -40.38 -0.43 -26.53
C ASN A 172 -41.85 -0.27 -26.12
N THR A 173 -42.10 0.38 -24.99
CA THR A 173 -43.45 0.77 -24.58
C THR A 173 -43.46 2.23 -24.15
N GLU A 174 -44.50 3.00 -24.44
CA GLU A 174 -44.67 4.38 -23.98
C GLU A 174 -45.91 4.51 -23.08
N PRO A 175 -45.98 5.52 -22.19
CA PRO A 175 -47.17 5.70 -21.37
C PRO A 175 -48.38 6.06 -22.24
N ALA A 176 -49.52 5.43 -21.95
CA ALA A 176 -50.79 5.80 -22.55
C ALA A 176 -51.14 7.28 -22.26
N SER A 177 -52.11 7.83 -22.98
CA SER A 177 -52.68 9.14 -22.65
C SER A 177 -54.14 8.95 -22.22
N PRO A 178 -54.48 9.05 -20.92
CA PRO A 178 -53.62 9.40 -19.77
C PRO A 178 -52.67 8.27 -19.30
N ALA A 179 -51.58 8.63 -18.62
CA ALA A 179 -50.44 7.76 -18.30
C ALA A 179 -50.71 6.72 -17.19
N THR A 180 -51.61 5.78 -17.44
CA THR A 180 -52.02 4.74 -16.48
C THR A 180 -51.36 3.39 -16.72
N TYR A 181 -51.07 3.05 -17.97
CA TYR A 181 -50.36 1.83 -18.36
C TYR A 181 -49.43 2.11 -19.54
N CYS A 182 -48.58 1.16 -19.89
CA CYS A 182 -47.64 1.28 -21.00
C CYS A 182 -48.18 0.57 -22.25
N VAL A 183 -48.15 1.24 -23.40
CA VAL A 183 -48.54 0.72 -24.71
C VAL A 183 -47.30 0.41 -25.56
N PRO A 184 -47.27 -0.67 -26.35
CA PRO A 184 -46.15 -0.97 -27.25
C PRO A 184 -45.92 0.13 -28.31
N CYS A 185 -44.65 0.37 -28.65
CA CYS A 185 -44.30 1.20 -29.82
C CYS A 185 -44.71 0.49 -31.13
N ASP A 186 -44.88 1.27 -32.20
CA ASP A 186 -45.09 0.76 -33.56
C ASP A 186 -43.88 -0.07 -34.05
N ASN A 187 -44.10 -0.94 -35.06
CA ASN A 187 -43.10 -1.90 -35.55
C ASN A 187 -41.80 -1.26 -36.10
N ASP A 188 -41.85 0.00 -36.55
CA ASP A 188 -40.71 0.76 -37.06
C ASP A 188 -40.14 1.76 -36.04
N GLN A 189 -40.63 1.71 -34.81
CA GLN A 189 -40.23 2.57 -33.72
C GLN A 189 -39.51 1.79 -32.61
N TYR A 190 -38.80 2.49 -31.76
CA TYR A 190 -38.15 1.96 -30.57
C TYR A 190 -38.22 2.97 -29.42
N ARG A 191 -38.07 2.47 -28.20
CA ARG A 191 -37.96 3.31 -27.00
C ARG A 191 -37.11 2.64 -25.94
N LEU A 192 -35.95 3.20 -25.64
CA LEU A 192 -35.13 2.78 -24.50
C LEU A 192 -35.80 3.20 -23.17
N VAL A 193 -35.50 2.48 -22.09
CA VAL A 193 -35.98 2.85 -20.75
C VAL A 193 -35.39 4.21 -20.38
N GLY A 194 -36.23 5.15 -19.96
CA GLY A 194 -35.85 6.54 -19.66
C GLY A 194 -36.16 7.56 -20.77
N MET A 195 -36.45 7.12 -22.00
CA MET A 195 -36.88 8.04 -23.08
C MET A 195 -38.32 8.52 -22.85
N SER A 196 -38.71 9.71 -23.32
CA SER A 196 -40.05 10.27 -23.08
C SER A 196 -41.15 9.68 -23.98
N SER A 197 -40.82 9.24 -25.19
CA SER A 197 -41.76 8.70 -26.20
C SER A 197 -41.07 7.75 -27.17
N CYS A 198 -41.85 6.98 -27.94
CA CYS A 198 -41.31 6.17 -29.03
C CYS A 198 -40.67 7.06 -30.12
N GLN A 199 -39.59 6.56 -30.72
CA GLN A 199 -38.83 7.22 -31.79
C GLN A 199 -38.67 6.29 -32.97
N LEU A 200 -38.58 6.82 -34.19
CA LEU A 200 -38.32 6.01 -35.39
C LEU A 200 -36.94 5.36 -35.33
N GLN A 201 -36.89 4.07 -35.66
CA GLN A 201 -35.63 3.33 -35.75
C GLN A 201 -34.74 3.91 -36.87
N PRO A 202 -33.46 4.19 -36.60
CA PRO A 202 -32.52 4.53 -37.66
C PRO A 202 -32.26 3.32 -38.56
N ALA A 203 -31.75 3.55 -39.78
CA ALA A 203 -31.27 2.48 -40.63
C ALA A 203 -29.97 1.90 -40.05
N CYS A 204 -29.85 0.57 -39.97
CA CYS A 204 -28.60 -0.05 -39.52
C CYS A 204 -27.50 0.12 -40.57
N ASP A 205 -26.28 0.46 -40.13
CA ASP A 205 -25.07 0.29 -40.91
C ASP A 205 -24.41 -1.08 -40.62
N GLN A 206 -23.48 -1.54 -41.47
CA GLN A 206 -22.70 -2.76 -41.21
C GLN A 206 -21.97 -2.70 -39.86
N SER A 207 -21.54 -1.51 -39.43
CA SER A 207 -20.86 -1.28 -38.16
C SER A 207 -21.76 -1.39 -36.91
N ASP A 208 -23.09 -1.44 -37.11
CA ASP A 208 -24.05 -1.66 -36.04
C ASP A 208 -24.23 -3.14 -35.72
N PHE A 209 -23.87 -4.05 -36.62
CA PHE A 209 -24.02 -5.49 -36.42
C PHE A 209 -22.76 -6.10 -35.80
N PHE A 210 -22.92 -6.68 -34.61
CA PHE A 210 -21.87 -7.41 -33.90
C PHE A 210 -22.09 -8.91 -34.04
N PRO A 211 -21.11 -9.67 -34.55
CA PRO A 211 -21.23 -11.11 -34.65
C PRO A 211 -21.25 -11.74 -33.25
N MET A 212 -22.27 -12.56 -33.00
CA MET A 212 -22.37 -13.50 -31.91
C MET A 212 -22.04 -14.89 -32.42
N TYR A 213 -21.12 -15.56 -31.75
CA TYR A 213 -20.73 -16.91 -32.12
C TYR A 213 -21.44 -17.94 -31.22
N SER A 214 -22.12 -18.89 -31.84
CA SER A 214 -22.68 -20.05 -31.13
C SER A 214 -21.62 -21.10 -30.83
N LYS A 215 -22.02 -22.14 -30.08
CA LYS A 215 -21.20 -23.35 -29.86
C LYS A 215 -20.62 -23.90 -31.15
N PRO A 216 -19.46 -24.57 -31.09
CA PRO A 216 -18.90 -25.17 -32.27
C PRO A 216 -19.75 -26.32 -32.83
N GLU A 217 -20.15 -26.23 -34.10
CA GLU A 217 -20.91 -27.28 -34.81
C GLU A 217 -19.97 -28.18 -35.63
N LYS A 218 -19.85 -29.46 -35.26
CA LYS A 218 -19.01 -30.42 -36.02
C LYS A 218 -19.36 -30.43 -37.52
N ASN A 219 -18.34 -30.41 -38.37
CA ASN A 219 -18.37 -30.60 -39.84
C ASN A 219 -18.73 -29.39 -40.73
N ARG A 220 -18.55 -28.14 -40.26
CA ARG A 220 -18.78 -26.94 -41.09
C ARG A 220 -17.54 -26.30 -41.73
N CYS A 221 -16.33 -26.68 -41.31
CA CYS A 221 -15.07 -26.24 -41.93
C CYS A 221 -14.59 -27.29 -42.94
N GLU A 222 -13.90 -26.86 -44.00
CA GLU A 222 -13.41 -27.77 -45.05
C GLU A 222 -12.47 -28.85 -44.49
N ALA A 223 -12.38 -30.00 -45.15
CA ALA A 223 -11.50 -31.09 -44.72
C ALA A 223 -10.03 -30.64 -44.78
N GLY A 224 -9.39 -30.50 -43.62
CA GLY A 224 -8.01 -30.00 -43.48
C GLY A 224 -7.89 -28.65 -42.75
N ASP A 225 -9.02 -28.05 -42.40
CA ASP A 225 -9.07 -26.73 -41.80
C ASP A 225 -8.85 -26.80 -40.27
N GLN A 226 -7.77 -26.19 -39.77
CA GLN A 226 -7.36 -26.20 -38.36
C GLN A 226 -8.16 -25.19 -37.52
N ARG A 227 -9.47 -25.12 -37.73
CA ARG A 227 -10.32 -24.03 -37.27
C ARG A 227 -11.62 -24.55 -36.63
N GLN A 228 -12.15 -23.86 -35.62
CA GLN A 228 -13.43 -24.19 -34.98
C GLN A 228 -14.62 -23.62 -35.78
N PRO A 229 -15.62 -24.44 -36.13
CA PRO A 229 -16.84 -23.98 -36.80
C PRO A 229 -17.73 -23.21 -35.81
N SER A 230 -18.42 -22.14 -36.21
CA SER A 230 -19.46 -21.50 -35.36
C SER A 230 -20.63 -20.98 -36.21
N THR A 231 -21.83 -20.91 -35.63
CA THR A 231 -22.95 -20.18 -36.25
C THR A 231 -22.85 -18.72 -35.84
N VAL A 232 -22.88 -17.81 -36.82
CA VAL A 232 -22.88 -16.36 -36.58
C VAL A 232 -24.32 -15.87 -36.50
N ASN A 233 -24.75 -15.46 -35.32
CA ASN A 233 -25.89 -14.56 -35.17
C ASN A 233 -25.36 -13.12 -35.12
N TYR A 234 -26.21 -12.12 -35.33
CA TYR A 234 -25.79 -10.73 -35.18
C TYR A 234 -26.65 -10.04 -34.12
N LEU A 235 -26.00 -9.33 -33.20
CA LEU A 235 -26.65 -8.36 -32.33
C LEU A 235 -26.45 -6.97 -32.89
N THR A 236 -27.49 -6.15 -32.87
CA THR A 236 -27.34 -4.75 -33.22
C THR A 236 -26.86 -3.93 -32.04
N ARG A 237 -26.06 -2.88 -32.33
CA ARG A 237 -25.65 -1.86 -31.37
C ARG A 237 -26.88 -1.28 -30.70
N ILE A 238 -27.83 -0.82 -31.52
CA ILE A 238 -29.11 -0.20 -31.19
C ILE A 238 -30.27 -0.92 -31.88
N PRO A 239 -31.52 -0.79 -31.41
CA PRO A 239 -32.68 -1.15 -32.22
C PRO A 239 -32.68 -0.30 -33.50
N CYS A 240 -32.47 -0.93 -34.65
CA CYS A 240 -32.39 -0.27 -35.95
C CYS A 240 -33.07 -1.13 -37.03
N ARG A 241 -33.43 -0.51 -38.15
CA ARG A 241 -34.10 -1.18 -39.28
C ARG A 241 -33.08 -1.60 -40.33
N GLY A 242 -32.88 -2.90 -40.48
CA GLY A 242 -32.00 -3.49 -41.50
C GLY A 242 -31.81 -4.98 -41.28
N ASP A 243 -31.60 -5.73 -42.35
CA ASP A 243 -31.25 -7.14 -42.26
C ASP A 243 -29.77 -7.29 -41.89
N PRO A 244 -29.42 -8.25 -41.00
CA PRO A 244 -28.03 -8.52 -40.69
C PRO A 244 -27.27 -8.99 -41.94
N PRO A 245 -25.93 -8.82 -41.96
CA PRO A 245 -25.11 -9.39 -43.02
C PRO A 245 -25.38 -10.90 -43.17
N THR A 246 -25.31 -11.42 -44.40
CA THR A 246 -25.46 -12.87 -44.64
C THR A 246 -24.44 -13.62 -43.79
N PRO A 247 -24.87 -14.60 -42.96
CA PRO A 247 -23.94 -15.38 -42.14
C PRO A 247 -22.94 -16.10 -43.03
N ASP A 248 -21.67 -15.73 -42.92
CA ASP A 248 -20.58 -16.43 -43.59
C ASP A 248 -20.06 -17.55 -42.67
N ASN A 249 -19.67 -18.69 -43.25
CA ASN A 249 -19.12 -19.83 -42.53
C ASN A 249 -17.76 -19.46 -41.94
N HIS A 250 -17.76 -18.85 -40.76
CA HIS A 250 -16.54 -18.47 -40.06
C HIS A 250 -15.96 -19.67 -39.30
N CYS A 251 -14.76 -20.02 -39.71
CA CYS A 251 -13.89 -20.96 -39.05
C CYS A 251 -12.83 -20.16 -38.26
N PHE A 252 -12.74 -20.36 -36.94
CA PHE A 252 -11.85 -19.61 -36.05
C PHE A 252 -10.58 -20.37 -35.68
N ASN A 253 -9.46 -19.66 -35.51
CA ASN A 253 -8.27 -20.27 -34.92
C ASN A 253 -8.55 -20.76 -33.49
N CYS A 254 -7.71 -21.66 -32.99
CA CYS A 254 -7.79 -22.05 -31.59
C CYS A 254 -7.59 -20.84 -30.66
N PRO A 255 -8.35 -20.75 -29.54
CA PRO A 255 -8.21 -19.67 -28.57
C PRO A 255 -6.76 -19.42 -28.16
N ARG A 256 -6.42 -18.17 -27.86
CA ARG A 256 -5.08 -17.78 -27.47
C ARG A 256 -4.55 -18.62 -26.31
N GLY A 257 -3.32 -19.07 -26.44
CA GLY A 257 -2.69 -19.99 -25.51
C GLY A 257 -3.00 -21.48 -25.74
N THR A 258 -3.88 -21.81 -26.70
CA THR A 258 -4.20 -23.20 -27.08
C THR A 258 -3.75 -23.52 -28.51
N PHE A 259 -3.79 -24.80 -28.88
CA PHE A 259 -3.48 -25.29 -30.22
C PHE A 259 -4.43 -26.42 -30.62
N TRP A 260 -4.54 -26.67 -31.93
CA TRP A 260 -5.40 -27.72 -32.47
C TRP A 260 -4.77 -29.10 -32.25
N ASN A 261 -5.39 -29.92 -31.40
CA ASN A 261 -4.91 -31.25 -31.07
C ASN A 261 -5.78 -32.32 -31.73
N THR A 262 -5.27 -32.94 -32.78
CA THR A 262 -5.94 -34.03 -33.52
C THR A 262 -5.98 -35.35 -32.74
N GLU A 263 -5.10 -35.51 -31.75
CA GLU A 263 -4.93 -36.73 -30.96
C GLU A 263 -5.63 -36.66 -29.59
N ALA A 264 -6.42 -35.61 -29.35
CA ALA A 264 -7.15 -35.46 -28.11
C ALA A 264 -8.14 -36.63 -27.90
N LEU A 265 -8.24 -37.08 -26.64
CA LEU A 265 -9.01 -38.27 -26.23
C LEU A 265 -10.48 -38.28 -26.69
N PHE A 266 -11.08 -37.11 -26.92
CA PHE A 266 -12.48 -36.95 -27.32
C PHE A 266 -12.65 -36.46 -28.77
N GLY A 267 -11.61 -36.66 -29.60
CA GLY A 267 -11.55 -36.18 -30.98
C GLY A 267 -10.86 -34.82 -31.10
N ALA A 268 -10.58 -34.41 -32.33
CA ALA A 268 -9.83 -33.20 -32.62
C ALA A 268 -10.50 -31.96 -31.98
N GLN A 269 -9.75 -31.27 -31.09
CA GLN A 269 -10.23 -30.09 -30.36
C GLN A 269 -9.05 -29.18 -29.98
N CYS A 270 -9.34 -27.93 -29.62
CA CYS A 270 -8.31 -27.03 -29.10
C CYS A 270 -7.98 -27.39 -27.65
N THR A 271 -6.70 -27.61 -27.36
CA THR A 271 -6.22 -27.92 -26.00
C THR A 271 -5.06 -27.03 -25.61
N GLY A 272 -4.93 -26.77 -24.29
CA GLY A 272 -3.75 -26.12 -23.73
C GLY A 272 -2.53 -27.05 -23.75
N CYS A 273 -1.34 -26.47 -23.56
CA CYS A 273 -0.12 -27.23 -23.43
C CYS A 273 -0.02 -27.97 -22.08
N PRO A 274 0.60 -29.16 -22.03
CA PRO A 274 0.82 -29.85 -20.76
C PRO A 274 1.73 -29.05 -19.84
N GLU A 275 1.58 -29.24 -18.53
CA GLU A 275 2.37 -28.56 -17.52
C GLU A 275 3.89 -28.68 -17.76
N GLY A 276 4.62 -27.58 -17.63
CA GLY A 276 6.07 -27.50 -17.93
C GLY A 276 6.37 -27.21 -19.40
N SER A 277 5.34 -27.00 -20.22
CA SER A 277 5.46 -26.50 -21.59
C SER A 277 4.51 -25.32 -21.80
N TYR A 278 4.74 -24.55 -22.86
CA TYR A 278 3.93 -23.38 -23.21
C TYR A 278 3.62 -23.34 -24.70
N LYS A 279 2.56 -22.63 -25.07
CA LYS A 279 2.15 -22.46 -26.46
C LYS A 279 3.20 -21.67 -27.26
N LYS A 280 3.77 -22.28 -28.30
CA LYS A 280 4.71 -21.65 -29.24
C LYS A 280 4.34 -22.00 -30.67
N GLY A 281 3.98 -20.98 -31.47
CA GLY A 281 3.46 -21.20 -32.82
C GLY A 281 2.13 -21.96 -32.80
N SER A 282 2.06 -23.06 -33.55
CA SER A 282 0.90 -23.97 -33.66
C SER A 282 0.99 -25.20 -32.75
N GLY A 283 1.94 -25.25 -31.81
CA GLY A 283 2.11 -26.37 -30.89
C GLY A 283 2.70 -25.96 -29.54
N CYS A 284 3.27 -26.94 -28.82
CA CYS A 284 3.88 -26.72 -27.50
C CYS A 284 5.40 -26.80 -27.57
N ALA A 285 6.05 -25.96 -26.77
CA ALA A 285 7.48 -26.02 -26.52
C ALA A 285 7.74 -26.19 -25.02
N ALA A 286 8.70 -27.04 -24.66
CA ALA A 286 9.16 -27.15 -23.28
C ALA A 286 9.79 -25.82 -22.82
N THR A 287 9.67 -25.51 -21.53
CA THR A 287 10.35 -24.34 -20.96
C THR A 287 11.86 -24.51 -20.99
N SER A 288 12.57 -23.40 -21.17
CA SER A 288 14.03 -23.39 -21.03
C SER A 288 14.45 -23.69 -19.58
N PRO A 289 15.67 -24.18 -19.33
CA PRO A 289 16.19 -24.32 -17.97
C PRO A 289 16.07 -22.99 -17.20
N GLY A 290 15.69 -23.06 -15.93
CA GLY A 290 15.47 -21.87 -15.09
C GLY A 290 14.23 -21.04 -15.45
N HIS A 291 13.36 -21.55 -16.32
CA HIS A 291 12.11 -20.91 -16.70
C HIS A 291 10.91 -21.78 -16.32
N MET A 292 9.81 -21.12 -15.97
CA MET A 292 8.51 -21.75 -15.76
C MET A 292 7.50 -21.29 -16.82
N ALA A 293 6.46 -22.10 -17.04
CA ALA A 293 5.38 -21.71 -17.92
C ALA A 293 4.40 -20.80 -17.17
N VAL A 294 3.99 -19.71 -17.82
CA VAL A 294 3.02 -18.76 -17.26
C VAL A 294 1.62 -19.21 -17.66
N THR A 295 0.85 -19.66 -16.67
CA THR A 295 -0.56 -19.97 -16.84
C THR A 295 -1.35 -18.68 -16.91
N SER A 296 -1.99 -18.43 -18.06
CA SER A 296 -2.72 -17.19 -18.34
C SER A 296 -4.15 -17.51 -18.78
N ALA A 297 -5.12 -16.76 -18.27
CA ALA A 297 -6.49 -16.80 -18.75
C ALA A 297 -6.73 -15.62 -19.71
N PHE A 298 -7.40 -15.92 -20.82
CA PHE A 298 -7.70 -14.97 -21.89
C PHE A 298 -9.21 -14.84 -22.04
N PHE A 299 -9.71 -13.62 -21.97
CA PHE A 299 -11.12 -13.30 -22.17
C PHE A 299 -11.26 -12.15 -23.16
N PHE A 300 -12.30 -12.21 -23.99
CA PHE A 300 -12.65 -11.16 -24.94
C PHE A 300 -11.51 -10.81 -25.91
N MET A 301 -10.94 -11.83 -26.56
CA MET A 301 -9.90 -11.67 -27.57
C MET A 301 -10.54 -11.65 -28.96
N GLU A 302 -10.14 -10.72 -29.82
CA GLU A 302 -10.78 -10.41 -31.11
C GLU A 302 -10.89 -11.62 -32.06
N ASP A 303 -9.88 -12.49 -32.07
CA ASP A 303 -9.80 -13.69 -32.93
C ASP A 303 -10.28 -14.98 -32.25
N ASP A 304 -10.64 -14.93 -30.96
CA ASP A 304 -10.99 -16.12 -30.18
C ASP A 304 -12.49 -16.17 -29.91
N VAL A 305 -13.12 -17.30 -30.23
CA VAL A 305 -14.46 -17.63 -29.73
C VAL A 305 -14.30 -18.45 -28.47
N VAL A 306 -14.49 -17.80 -27.31
CA VAL A 306 -14.41 -18.46 -26.00
C VAL A 306 -15.81 -18.63 -25.43
N GLU A 307 -16.19 -19.88 -25.12
CA GLU A 307 -17.40 -20.15 -24.34
C GLU A 307 -17.18 -19.63 -22.91
N MET A 308 -17.92 -18.60 -22.49
CA MET A 308 -17.90 -18.17 -21.09
C MET A 308 -18.59 -19.23 -20.23
N LYS A 309 -17.80 -20.00 -19.47
CA LYS A 309 -18.33 -20.93 -18.46
C LYS A 309 -18.33 -20.26 -17.08
N GLY A 310 -19.52 -20.13 -16.51
CA GLY A 310 -19.81 -20.30 -15.07
C GLY A 310 -19.33 -19.28 -14.03
N ASP A 311 -18.34 -18.42 -14.29
CA ASP A 311 -17.71 -17.60 -13.24
C ASP A 311 -17.75 -16.10 -13.52
N PHE A 312 -18.91 -15.59 -13.95
CA PHE A 312 -19.13 -14.16 -14.11
C PHE A 312 -20.53 -13.74 -13.68
N GLU A 313 -20.66 -12.48 -13.28
CA GLU A 313 -21.91 -11.84 -12.92
C GLU A 313 -22.04 -10.55 -13.71
N THR A 314 -23.27 -10.21 -14.10
CA THR A 314 -23.57 -8.88 -14.58
C THR A 314 -24.80 -8.34 -13.88
N THR A 315 -24.77 -7.05 -13.58
CA THR A 315 -25.89 -6.36 -12.93
C THR A 315 -26.08 -5.00 -13.58
N CYS A 316 -27.32 -4.52 -13.58
CA CYS A 316 -27.66 -3.19 -14.03
C CYS A 316 -28.67 -2.60 -13.07
N VAL A 317 -28.43 -1.37 -12.63
CA VAL A 317 -29.37 -0.63 -11.79
C VAL A 317 -29.61 0.76 -12.36
N GLY A 318 -30.87 1.21 -12.34
CA GLY A 318 -31.31 2.46 -12.93
C GLY A 318 -32.13 2.23 -14.20
N SER A 319 -31.89 3.03 -15.24
CA SER A 319 -32.66 3.03 -16.49
C SER A 319 -32.16 1.95 -17.46
N CYS A 320 -32.16 0.70 -17.00
CA CYS A 320 -31.67 -0.47 -17.73
C CYS A 320 -32.69 -0.95 -18.77
N SER A 321 -32.25 -1.18 -20.01
CA SER A 321 -33.11 -1.76 -21.04
C SER A 321 -33.28 -3.28 -20.86
N TYR A 322 -34.44 -3.86 -21.18
CA TYR A 322 -34.80 -5.26 -20.83
C TYR A 322 -34.08 -6.38 -21.63
N ASN A 323 -33.00 -6.09 -22.36
CA ASN A 323 -32.07 -7.10 -22.90
C ASN A 323 -30.60 -6.75 -22.58
N THR A 324 -30.44 -5.87 -21.59
CA THR A 324 -29.19 -5.33 -21.06
C THR A 324 -29.29 -5.35 -19.54
N GLU A 325 -29.48 -6.54 -18.94
CA GLU A 325 -29.38 -6.75 -17.47
C GLU A 325 -27.96 -6.44 -16.91
N GLY A 326 -27.11 -5.91 -17.77
CA GLY A 326 -25.81 -5.34 -17.51
C GLY A 326 -25.03 -5.35 -18.81
N TRP A 327 -23.87 -5.98 -18.77
CA TRP A 327 -22.94 -6.11 -19.86
C TRP A 327 -23.36 -7.23 -20.82
N ARG A 328 -23.34 -6.95 -22.12
CA ARG A 328 -23.69 -7.87 -23.19
C ARG A 328 -22.44 -8.51 -23.78
N PHE A 329 -22.42 -9.84 -23.79
CA PHE A 329 -21.39 -10.60 -24.47
C PHE A 329 -21.62 -10.60 -25.99
N LEU A 330 -20.61 -10.18 -26.74
CA LEU A 330 -20.61 -10.07 -28.20
C LEU A 330 -19.60 -11.06 -28.82
N GLY A 331 -19.42 -12.24 -28.21
CA GLY A 331 -18.46 -13.25 -28.69
C GLY A 331 -17.02 -12.91 -28.32
N SER A 332 -16.34 -12.08 -29.12
CA SER A 332 -14.95 -11.70 -28.88
C SER A 332 -14.79 -10.45 -28.01
N THR A 333 -15.89 -9.80 -27.64
CA THR A 333 -15.90 -8.58 -26.83
C THR A 333 -17.08 -8.56 -25.88
N ILE A 334 -17.06 -7.68 -24.87
CA ILE A 334 -18.21 -7.43 -24.00
C ILE A 334 -18.46 -5.92 -23.92
N ASN A 335 -19.71 -5.48 -23.99
CA ASN A 335 -20.07 -4.06 -23.86
C ASN A 335 -21.02 -3.82 -22.69
N SER A 336 -21.05 -2.60 -22.16
CA SER A 336 -21.87 -2.23 -21.00
C SER A 336 -23.38 -2.25 -21.21
N GLY A 337 -23.87 -2.54 -22.42
CA GLY A 337 -25.27 -2.38 -22.83
C GLY A 337 -25.57 -0.98 -23.40
N VAL A 338 -26.81 -0.81 -23.87
CA VAL A 338 -27.34 0.48 -24.33
C VAL A 338 -28.43 0.95 -23.37
N HIS A 339 -28.17 2.10 -22.75
CA HIS A 339 -28.98 2.65 -21.68
C HIS A 339 -29.24 4.13 -21.92
N PHE A 340 -30.41 4.61 -21.50
CA PHE A 340 -30.77 6.03 -21.63
C PHE A 340 -31.14 6.60 -20.26
N GLY A 341 -30.56 7.75 -19.89
CA GLY A 341 -30.67 8.29 -18.53
C GLY A 341 -29.67 7.66 -17.55
N ASP A 342 -29.97 7.75 -16.25
CA ASP A 342 -29.05 7.33 -15.19
C ASP A 342 -28.97 5.81 -15.06
N VAL A 343 -27.76 5.26 -15.17
CA VAL A 343 -27.50 3.82 -15.06
C VAL A 343 -26.13 3.54 -14.44
N ASP A 344 -26.06 2.49 -13.62
CA ASP A 344 -24.81 1.80 -13.30
C ASP A 344 -24.92 0.35 -13.78
N SER A 345 -24.01 -0.06 -14.66
CA SER A 345 -23.95 -1.40 -15.24
C SER A 345 -22.61 -2.01 -14.88
N SER A 346 -22.61 -3.15 -14.18
CA SER A 346 -21.38 -3.82 -13.76
C SER A 346 -21.22 -5.20 -14.37
N PHE A 347 -19.96 -5.56 -14.58
CA PHE A 347 -19.49 -6.88 -14.96
C PHE A 347 -18.46 -7.34 -13.94
N SER A 348 -18.67 -8.52 -13.37
CA SER A 348 -17.74 -9.12 -12.44
C SER A 348 -17.24 -10.46 -12.98
N LEU A 349 -15.93 -10.66 -12.93
CA LEU A 349 -15.26 -11.91 -13.27
C LEU A 349 -14.65 -12.51 -12.00
N PHE A 350 -14.91 -13.79 -11.77
CA PHE A 350 -14.30 -14.54 -10.68
C PHE A 350 -13.17 -15.41 -11.22
N LEU A 351 -12.03 -15.40 -10.54
CA LEU A 351 -10.88 -16.20 -10.94
C LEU A 351 -10.08 -16.65 -9.74
N ASN A 352 -9.35 -17.74 -9.93
CA ASN A 352 -8.45 -18.28 -8.94
C ASN A 352 -7.00 -17.99 -9.35
N THR A 353 -6.20 -17.46 -8.43
CA THR A 353 -4.75 -17.25 -8.56
C THR A 353 -4.01 -18.44 -7.95
N GLU A 354 -2.73 -18.56 -8.28
CA GLU A 354 -1.86 -19.55 -7.65
C GLU A 354 -0.82 -18.87 -6.77
N GLU A 355 -0.51 -19.49 -5.65
CA GLU A 355 0.66 -19.10 -4.86
C GLU A 355 1.92 -19.23 -5.72
N SER A 356 2.63 -18.12 -5.83
CA SER A 356 3.77 -17.91 -6.71
C SER A 356 4.65 -16.79 -6.15
N VAL A 357 5.93 -16.81 -6.49
CA VAL A 357 6.85 -15.68 -6.26
C VAL A 357 6.47 -14.49 -7.15
N PHE A 358 5.76 -14.75 -8.25
CA PHE A 358 5.24 -13.70 -9.12
C PHE A 358 3.90 -13.18 -8.62
N ILE A 359 3.74 -11.86 -8.67
CA ILE A 359 2.47 -11.19 -8.38
C ILE A 359 1.53 -11.38 -9.58
N PRO A 360 0.33 -11.95 -9.39
CA PRO A 360 -0.63 -12.09 -10.48
C PRO A 360 -1.04 -10.72 -11.03
N THR A 361 -1.30 -10.65 -12.33
CA THR A 361 -1.64 -9.37 -13.00
C THR A 361 -2.86 -9.52 -13.87
N VAL A 362 -3.67 -8.47 -13.95
CA VAL A 362 -4.76 -8.32 -14.92
C VAL A 362 -4.43 -7.19 -15.87
N THR A 363 -4.54 -7.45 -17.17
CA THR A 363 -4.45 -6.45 -18.24
C THR A 363 -5.75 -6.45 -19.01
N PHE A 364 -6.26 -5.28 -19.38
CA PHE A 364 -7.46 -5.16 -20.21
C PHE A 364 -7.46 -3.90 -21.08
N SER A 365 -8.25 -3.90 -22.14
CA SER A 365 -8.44 -2.76 -23.04
C SER A 365 -9.90 -2.31 -23.05
N VAL A 366 -10.12 -0.99 -23.03
CA VAL A 366 -11.47 -0.40 -23.09
C VAL A 366 -11.55 0.68 -24.14
N THR A 367 -12.73 0.76 -24.78
CA THR A 367 -13.07 1.80 -25.76
C THR A 367 -14.43 2.38 -25.40
N LEU A 368 -14.52 3.70 -25.25
CA LEU A 368 -15.77 4.42 -25.04
C LEU A 368 -16.29 4.95 -26.38
N ASN A 369 -17.48 4.53 -26.81
CA ASN A 369 -18.06 4.95 -28.07
C ASN A 369 -19.46 5.56 -27.84
N PRO A 370 -19.82 6.62 -28.59
CA PRO A 370 -21.18 7.09 -28.58
C PRO A 370 -22.06 6.01 -29.24
N VAL A 371 -23.29 5.90 -28.76
CA VAL A 371 -24.28 4.97 -29.32
C VAL A 371 -24.88 5.54 -30.60
N PHE A 372 -25.00 6.87 -30.72
CA PHE A 372 -25.43 7.58 -31.93
C PHE A 372 -24.32 8.49 -32.46
N GLU A 373 -24.27 8.76 -33.77
CA GLU A 373 -23.24 9.61 -34.40
C GLU A 373 -23.29 11.10 -34.02
N ARG A 374 -24.11 11.51 -33.06
CA ARG A 374 -24.15 12.90 -32.59
C ARG A 374 -22.97 13.18 -31.66
N LEU A 375 -22.17 14.15 -32.06
CA LEU A 375 -21.00 14.62 -31.32
C LEU A 375 -21.45 15.55 -30.19
N THR A 376 -21.58 15.04 -28.96
CA THR A 376 -21.59 15.89 -27.77
C THR A 376 -20.47 15.48 -26.81
N MET A 377 -19.68 16.47 -26.35
CA MET A 377 -18.46 16.32 -25.56
C MET A 377 -18.69 16.30 -24.03
N ASN A 378 -19.93 16.13 -23.57
CA ASN A 378 -20.27 16.28 -22.16
C ASN A 378 -20.85 15.00 -21.56
N SER A 379 -20.18 13.86 -21.72
CA SER A 379 -20.60 12.64 -21.03
C SER A 379 -20.11 12.65 -19.58
N HIS A 380 -21.04 12.62 -18.64
CA HIS A 380 -20.78 12.19 -17.26
C HIS A 380 -20.66 10.65 -17.17
N SER A 381 -20.32 10.01 -18.29
CA SER A 381 -20.15 8.57 -18.38
C SER A 381 -18.71 8.20 -18.10
N GLY A 382 -18.51 7.12 -17.36
CA GLY A 382 -17.18 6.69 -16.99
C GLY A 382 -17.09 5.25 -16.56
N LEU A 383 -15.85 4.81 -16.32
CA LEU A 383 -15.52 3.46 -15.90
C LEU A 383 -14.77 3.49 -14.57
N GLU A 384 -15.19 2.63 -13.66
CA GLU A 384 -14.44 2.28 -12.45
C GLU A 384 -14.05 0.79 -12.54
N PHE A 385 -12.91 0.45 -11.93
CA PHE A 385 -12.41 -0.92 -11.88
C PHE A 385 -12.00 -1.28 -10.46
N TYR A 386 -12.47 -2.43 -9.99
CA TYR A 386 -12.24 -2.91 -8.62
C TYR A 386 -11.60 -4.30 -8.64
N ILE A 387 -10.67 -4.51 -7.72
CA ILE A 387 -10.10 -5.82 -7.38
C ILE A 387 -10.50 -6.10 -5.93
N ASP A 388 -11.31 -7.14 -5.70
CA ASP A 388 -11.81 -7.53 -4.38
C ASP A 388 -12.48 -6.38 -3.62
N GLY A 389 -13.27 -5.58 -4.35
CA GLY A 389 -13.95 -4.40 -3.81
C GLY A 389 -13.05 -3.17 -3.60
N LYS A 390 -11.74 -3.27 -3.84
CA LYS A 390 -10.81 -2.13 -3.79
C LYS A 390 -10.67 -1.49 -5.16
N LEU A 391 -10.96 -0.20 -5.23
CA LEU A 391 -10.87 0.60 -6.44
C LEU A 391 -9.44 0.73 -6.94
N GLN A 392 -9.27 0.65 -8.25
CA GLN A 392 -8.01 0.83 -8.97
C GLN A 392 -7.97 2.16 -9.72
N ASN A 393 -6.77 2.63 -10.04
CA ASN A 393 -6.54 3.92 -10.69
C ASN A 393 -6.83 3.89 -12.21
N VAL A 394 -8.11 3.70 -12.56
CA VAL A 394 -8.63 3.92 -13.91
C VAL A 394 -9.23 5.34 -13.97
N PRO A 395 -8.85 6.19 -14.94
CA PRO A 395 -9.49 7.49 -15.13
C PRO A 395 -10.99 7.30 -15.37
N PHE A 396 -11.82 7.99 -14.60
CA PHE A 396 -13.27 7.84 -14.71
C PHE A 396 -13.75 8.22 -16.12
N SER A 397 -13.35 9.40 -16.60
CA SER A 397 -13.70 9.87 -17.94
C SER A 397 -12.68 9.40 -18.97
N LEU A 398 -13.15 8.65 -19.98
CA LEU A 398 -12.33 8.15 -21.09
C LEU A 398 -12.54 9.01 -22.34
N VAL A 399 -11.51 9.08 -23.18
CA VAL A 399 -11.59 9.79 -24.47
C VAL A 399 -12.39 8.93 -25.46
N SER A 400 -13.46 9.50 -26.03
CA SER A 400 -14.31 8.80 -26.99
C SER A 400 -13.53 8.38 -28.24
N GLY A 401 -13.82 7.18 -28.76
CA GLY A 401 -13.20 6.60 -29.95
C GLY A 401 -11.75 6.13 -29.76
N ARG A 402 -11.14 6.36 -28.59
CA ARG A 402 -9.77 5.89 -28.28
C ARG A 402 -9.82 4.62 -27.44
N THR A 403 -8.99 3.65 -27.81
CA THR A 403 -8.74 2.46 -26.98
C THR A 403 -7.65 2.75 -25.97
N SER A 404 -7.94 2.49 -24.70
CA SER A 404 -7.01 2.61 -23.57
C SER A 404 -6.75 1.23 -22.97
N GLN A 405 -5.49 0.95 -22.63
CA GLN A 405 -5.07 -0.30 -21.99
C GLN A 405 -4.62 -0.02 -20.56
N PHE A 406 -5.01 -0.90 -19.64
CA PHE A 406 -4.65 -0.82 -18.23
C PHE A 406 -4.11 -2.16 -17.74
N THR A 407 -3.16 -2.09 -16.81
CA THR A 407 -2.56 -3.26 -16.15
C THR A 407 -2.49 -3.00 -14.66
N PHE A 408 -2.94 -3.98 -13.85
CA PHE A 408 -2.94 -3.90 -12.40
C PHE A 408 -2.43 -5.20 -11.78
N GLU A 409 -1.80 -5.06 -10.62
CA GLU A 409 -1.40 -6.19 -9.78
C GLU A 409 -2.62 -6.67 -8.97
N ILE A 410 -2.83 -7.97 -8.95
CA ILE A 410 -3.83 -8.62 -8.11
C ILE A 410 -3.13 -8.97 -6.79
N PRO A 411 -3.62 -8.50 -5.64
CA PRO A 411 -3.00 -8.77 -4.35
C PRO A 411 -2.81 -10.27 -4.10
N ASN A 412 -1.58 -10.69 -3.77
CA ASN A 412 -1.30 -12.07 -3.39
C ASN A 412 -1.75 -12.31 -1.92
N THR A 413 -3.05 -12.42 -1.71
CA THR A 413 -3.65 -12.68 -0.40
C THR A 413 -3.80 -14.17 -0.13
N ALA A 414 -3.95 -14.56 1.14
CA ALA A 414 -4.28 -15.95 1.52
C ALA A 414 -5.55 -16.48 0.82
N LEU A 415 -6.44 -15.56 0.41
CA LEU A 415 -7.57 -15.86 -0.46
C LEU A 415 -7.07 -15.92 -1.91
N LEU A 416 -6.89 -17.13 -2.44
CA LEU A 416 -6.52 -17.38 -3.85
C LEU A 416 -7.68 -17.16 -4.84
N ARG A 417 -8.81 -16.60 -4.41
CA ARG A 417 -9.98 -16.34 -5.25
C ARG A 417 -10.27 -14.85 -5.25
N HIS A 418 -10.31 -14.27 -6.44
CA HIS A 418 -10.48 -12.83 -6.64
C HIS A 418 -11.74 -12.50 -7.43
N LYS A 419 -12.33 -11.34 -7.13
CA LYS A 419 -13.44 -10.73 -7.86
C LYS A 419 -12.96 -9.46 -8.56
N LEU A 420 -12.88 -9.50 -9.89
CA LEU A 420 -12.58 -8.34 -10.73
C LEU A 420 -13.87 -7.71 -11.20
N THR A 421 -14.12 -6.44 -10.89
CA THR A 421 -15.39 -5.77 -11.21
C THR A 421 -15.18 -4.49 -12.00
N TRP A 422 -15.77 -4.42 -13.19
CA TRP A 422 -15.88 -3.23 -14.03
C TRP A 422 -17.25 -2.60 -13.83
N VAL A 423 -17.31 -1.31 -13.53
CA VAL A 423 -18.56 -0.57 -13.34
C VAL A 423 -18.61 0.56 -14.34
N TYR A 424 -19.49 0.44 -15.34
CA TYR A 424 -19.83 1.53 -16.23
C TYR A 424 -20.96 2.34 -15.61
N SER A 425 -20.76 3.65 -15.49
CA SER A 425 -21.80 4.54 -15.00
C SER A 425 -22.08 5.62 -16.04
N GLN A 426 -23.34 5.96 -16.24
CA GLN A 426 -23.79 7.06 -17.11
C GLN A 426 -24.84 7.88 -16.36
N TYR A 427 -24.71 9.21 -16.43
CA TYR A 427 -25.60 10.14 -15.75
C TYR A 427 -26.08 11.23 -16.70
N LYS A 428 -27.40 11.36 -16.80
CA LYS A 428 -28.15 12.35 -17.56
C LYS A 428 -27.41 12.88 -18.79
N THR A 429 -27.33 12.04 -19.81
CA THR A 429 -26.82 12.41 -21.13
C THR A 429 -27.97 12.42 -22.13
N ASP A 430 -28.01 13.43 -23.00
CA ASP A 430 -28.96 13.46 -24.14
C ASP A 430 -28.59 12.38 -25.18
N ASP A 431 -27.31 12.00 -25.23
CA ASP A 431 -26.78 10.94 -26.09
C ASP A 431 -26.22 9.77 -25.24
N PRO A 432 -26.69 8.53 -25.44
CA PRO A 432 -26.17 7.38 -24.74
C PRO A 432 -24.75 7.02 -25.20
N PHE A 433 -23.93 6.55 -24.27
CA PHE A 433 -22.60 5.99 -24.54
C PHE A 433 -22.57 4.52 -24.16
N GLN A 434 -21.61 3.80 -24.73
CA GLN A 434 -21.31 2.43 -24.33
C GLN A 434 -19.81 2.26 -24.22
N ILE A 435 -19.38 1.47 -23.23
CA ILE A 435 -18.01 1.02 -23.14
C ILE A 435 -17.89 -0.41 -23.63
N THR A 436 -16.83 -0.70 -24.38
CA THR A 436 -16.48 -2.04 -24.85
C THR A 436 -15.18 -2.47 -24.18
N LEU A 437 -15.19 -3.61 -23.52
CA LEU A 437 -14.05 -4.26 -22.90
C LEU A 437 -13.54 -5.39 -23.82
N LYS A 438 -12.22 -5.40 -24.02
CA LYS A 438 -11.49 -6.35 -24.86
C LYS A 438 -10.15 -6.73 -24.22
N ASN A 439 -9.51 -7.78 -24.70
CA ASN A 439 -8.15 -8.18 -24.35
C ASN A 439 -7.93 -8.32 -22.83
N VAL A 440 -8.86 -8.96 -22.13
CA VAL A 440 -8.71 -9.22 -20.69
C VAL A 440 -7.78 -10.42 -20.52
N ILE A 441 -6.57 -10.17 -20.03
CA ILE A 441 -5.51 -11.16 -19.84
C ILE A 441 -5.17 -11.20 -18.35
N VAL A 442 -5.30 -12.37 -17.74
CA VAL A 442 -4.93 -12.59 -16.35
C VAL A 442 -3.77 -13.57 -16.29
N ASN A 443 -2.61 -13.12 -15.80
CA ASN A 443 -1.41 -13.94 -15.67
C ASN A 443 -1.31 -14.54 -14.26
N PHE A 444 -0.70 -15.72 -14.16
CA PHE A 444 -0.51 -16.47 -12.90
C PHE A 444 -1.83 -16.90 -12.24
N THR A 445 -2.72 -17.48 -13.05
CA THR A 445 -4.03 -18.01 -12.63
C THR A 445 -4.10 -19.52 -12.78
N SER A 446 -4.84 -20.19 -11.90
CA SER A 446 -5.07 -21.65 -11.98
C SER A 446 -6.13 -22.03 -13.03
N SER A 447 -6.94 -21.07 -13.49
CA SER A 447 -8.04 -21.30 -14.43
C SER A 447 -7.62 -21.11 -15.90
N GLY A 448 -6.36 -20.80 -16.15
CA GLY A 448 -5.83 -20.47 -17.48
C GLY A 448 -5.14 -21.64 -18.20
N VAL A 449 -4.36 -21.30 -19.22
CA VAL A 449 -3.51 -22.24 -19.97
C VAL A 449 -2.05 -21.76 -20.03
N PRO A 450 -1.07 -22.67 -20.13
CA PRO A 450 0.34 -22.29 -20.26
C PRO A 450 0.62 -21.58 -21.60
N ALA A 451 0.74 -20.25 -21.56
CA ALA A 451 0.73 -19.42 -22.77
C ALA A 451 2.08 -18.78 -23.10
N ALA A 452 2.94 -18.62 -22.11
CA ALA A 452 4.27 -18.05 -22.24
C ALA A 452 5.25 -18.76 -21.30
N GLN A 453 6.52 -18.46 -21.42
CA GLN A 453 7.52 -18.80 -20.41
C GLN A 453 8.05 -17.53 -19.75
N ILE A 454 8.44 -17.66 -18.48
CA ILE A 454 9.08 -16.59 -17.73
C ILE A 454 10.32 -17.13 -17.01
N ALA A 455 11.38 -16.33 -16.98
CA ALA A 455 12.58 -16.60 -16.23
C ALA A 455 12.30 -16.53 -14.72
N CYS A 456 12.81 -17.48 -13.94
CA CYS A 456 12.81 -17.33 -12.49
C CYS A 456 13.66 -16.10 -12.10
N PRO A 457 13.13 -15.18 -11.27
CA PRO A 457 13.88 -14.01 -10.82
C PRO A 457 15.07 -14.44 -9.95
N ALA A 458 16.04 -13.55 -9.78
CA ALA A 458 17.16 -13.77 -8.87
C ALA A 458 16.66 -14.06 -7.44
N GLY A 459 17.40 -14.88 -6.70
CA GLY A 459 16.98 -15.41 -5.41
C GLY A 459 15.99 -16.58 -5.49
N THR A 460 15.54 -16.97 -6.68
CA THR A 460 14.70 -18.15 -6.89
C THR A 460 15.30 -19.14 -7.88
N HIS A 461 14.80 -20.38 -7.88
CA HIS A 461 15.18 -21.38 -8.87
C HIS A 461 13.98 -22.19 -9.35
N TYR A 462 14.05 -22.67 -10.58
CA TYR A 462 13.03 -23.55 -11.14
C TYR A 462 13.14 -24.97 -10.57
N VAL A 463 12.05 -25.48 -10.00
CA VAL A 463 11.96 -26.86 -9.50
C VAL A 463 11.07 -27.69 -10.42
N GLY A 464 11.67 -28.59 -11.21
CA GLY A 464 10.93 -29.39 -12.20
C GLY A 464 9.81 -30.27 -11.61
N ALA A 465 9.93 -30.73 -10.37
CA ALA A 465 8.90 -31.51 -9.70
C ALA A 465 7.64 -30.70 -9.37
N GLN A 466 7.81 -29.41 -9.06
CA GLN A 466 6.72 -28.48 -8.71
C GLN A 466 6.33 -27.56 -9.86
N LYS A 467 7.17 -27.52 -10.92
CA LYS A 467 7.01 -26.73 -12.15
C LYS A 467 6.84 -25.23 -11.89
N LYS A 468 7.42 -24.74 -10.79
CA LYS A 468 7.36 -23.36 -10.30
C LYS A 468 8.75 -22.86 -9.90
N CYS A 469 8.88 -21.53 -9.79
CA CYS A 469 10.05 -20.90 -9.20
C CYS A 469 9.90 -20.87 -7.68
N LEU A 470 10.86 -21.43 -6.96
CA LEU A 470 10.90 -21.43 -5.50
C LEU A 470 12.02 -20.54 -4.98
N ILE A 471 11.75 -19.89 -3.86
CA ILE A 471 12.71 -19.07 -3.12
C ILE A 471 13.89 -19.94 -2.67
N CYS A 472 15.11 -19.48 -2.89
CA CYS A 472 16.29 -20.15 -2.37
C CYS A 472 16.30 -20.10 -0.83
N PRO A 473 16.57 -21.22 -0.15
CA PRO A 473 16.66 -21.21 1.31
C PRO A 473 17.87 -20.38 1.78
N ALA A 474 17.83 -19.92 3.04
CA ALA A 474 18.95 -19.21 3.64
C ALA A 474 20.25 -20.01 3.55
N GLY A 475 21.37 -19.32 3.31
CA GLY A 475 22.67 -19.92 3.02
C GLY A 475 22.88 -20.35 1.58
N SER A 476 21.90 -20.12 0.70
CA SER A 476 22.05 -20.28 -0.73
C SER A 476 21.52 -19.05 -1.48
N TYR A 477 22.02 -18.85 -2.69
CA TYR A 477 21.62 -17.75 -3.56
C TYR A 477 21.42 -18.24 -4.98
N SER A 478 20.77 -17.44 -5.82
CA SER A 478 20.71 -17.70 -7.25
C SER A 478 20.66 -16.42 -8.06
N LYS A 479 21.27 -16.45 -9.24
CA LYS A 479 21.05 -15.42 -10.27
C LYS A 479 19.71 -15.68 -10.97
N ALA A 480 19.24 -14.69 -11.72
CA ALA A 480 18.09 -14.87 -12.60
C ALA A 480 18.31 -16.05 -13.56
N GLU A 481 17.23 -16.71 -13.97
CA GLU A 481 17.24 -17.88 -14.86
C GLU A 481 17.95 -19.12 -14.27
N SER A 482 18.05 -19.23 -12.95
CA SER A 482 18.66 -20.41 -12.32
C SER A 482 17.70 -21.59 -12.19
N SER A 483 18.23 -22.80 -12.40
CA SER A 483 17.54 -24.07 -12.12
C SER A 483 17.93 -24.69 -10.77
N ALA A 484 18.87 -24.09 -10.03
CA ALA A 484 19.28 -24.54 -8.70
C ALA A 484 19.78 -23.37 -7.83
N CYS A 485 19.71 -23.52 -6.52
CA CYS A 485 20.38 -22.60 -5.60
C CYS A 485 21.85 -23.00 -5.41
N THR A 486 22.73 -22.01 -5.37
CA THR A 486 24.16 -22.18 -5.12
C THR A 486 24.42 -21.92 -3.63
N PRO A 487 25.06 -22.85 -2.89
CA PRO A 487 25.40 -22.60 -1.49
C PRO A 487 26.41 -21.47 -1.37
N CYS A 488 26.32 -20.70 -0.29
CA CYS A 488 27.27 -19.64 0.00
C CYS A 488 28.66 -20.20 0.35
N PRO A 489 29.75 -19.59 -0.18
CA PRO A 489 31.10 -19.96 0.21
C PRO A 489 31.37 -19.61 1.68
N SER A 490 32.33 -20.29 2.30
CA SER A 490 32.76 -20.00 3.68
C SER A 490 33.11 -18.53 3.87
N GLY A 491 32.68 -17.95 4.98
CA GLY A 491 32.84 -16.53 5.30
C GLY A 491 31.73 -15.64 4.72
N THR A 492 30.70 -16.19 4.07
CA THR A 492 29.57 -15.44 3.51
C THR A 492 28.22 -16.02 3.92
N VAL A 493 27.18 -15.20 3.87
CA VAL A 493 25.79 -15.57 4.24
C VAL A 493 24.77 -15.02 3.25
N SER A 494 23.61 -15.64 3.19
CA SER A 494 22.47 -15.18 2.40
C SER A 494 21.16 -15.50 3.12
N HIS A 495 20.19 -14.61 3.02
CA HIS A 495 18.81 -14.83 3.45
C HIS A 495 18.04 -15.64 2.41
N ALA A 496 16.86 -16.11 2.81
CA ALA A 496 15.97 -16.75 1.87
C ALA A 496 15.57 -15.74 0.77
N GLY A 497 15.83 -16.07 -0.49
CA GLY A 497 15.53 -15.20 -1.63
C GLY A 497 16.62 -14.19 -2.00
N ASP A 498 17.82 -14.28 -1.40
CA ASP A 498 18.93 -13.40 -1.77
C ASP A 498 19.53 -13.78 -3.14
N GLU A 499 19.85 -12.76 -3.94
CA GLU A 499 20.44 -12.92 -5.28
C GLU A 499 21.96 -13.14 -5.26
N GLN A 500 22.61 -12.90 -4.12
CA GLN A 500 24.05 -13.09 -3.91
C GLN A 500 24.37 -13.26 -2.43
N CYS A 501 25.48 -13.93 -2.11
CA CYS A 501 25.98 -13.99 -0.75
C CYS A 501 26.66 -12.68 -0.36
N THR A 502 26.47 -12.28 0.90
CA THR A 502 27.14 -11.16 1.53
C THR A 502 28.29 -11.65 2.42
N PRO A 503 29.49 -11.07 2.33
CA PRO A 503 30.58 -11.43 3.22
C PRO A 503 30.26 -11.03 4.65
N CYS A 504 30.70 -11.85 5.60
CA CYS A 504 30.67 -11.49 7.01
C CYS A 504 31.70 -10.39 7.27
N ASP A 505 31.31 -9.41 8.07
CA ASP A 505 32.17 -8.27 8.39
C ASP A 505 33.33 -8.69 9.32
N PRO A 506 34.43 -7.91 9.36
CA PRO A 506 35.56 -8.16 10.25
C PRO A 506 35.14 -8.40 11.71
N GLY A 507 35.68 -9.47 12.33
CA GLY A 507 35.28 -9.90 13.67
C GLY A 507 34.03 -10.79 13.72
N THR A 508 33.50 -11.18 12.56
CA THR A 508 32.40 -12.16 12.44
C THR A 508 32.78 -13.32 11.52
N GLU A 509 32.23 -14.51 11.79
CA GLU A 509 32.45 -15.72 11.01
C GLU A 509 31.11 -16.33 10.57
N SER A 510 31.05 -16.90 9.37
CA SER A 510 29.86 -17.58 8.88
C SER A 510 29.68 -18.92 9.61
N SER A 511 28.60 -19.06 10.38
CA SER A 511 28.23 -20.30 11.05
C SER A 511 26.72 -20.52 10.89
N ASN A 512 26.31 -21.70 10.42
CA ASN A 512 24.90 -22.01 10.12
C ASN A 512 24.19 -20.95 9.25
N ASN A 513 24.87 -20.44 8.22
CA ASN A 513 24.33 -19.42 7.30
C ASN A 513 24.02 -18.05 7.94
N VAL A 514 24.66 -17.75 9.08
CA VAL A 514 24.53 -16.50 9.83
C VAL A 514 25.92 -15.95 10.16
N CYS A 515 26.10 -14.63 10.12
CA CYS A 515 27.35 -13.99 10.55
C CYS A 515 27.38 -13.90 12.07
N ARG A 516 28.22 -14.76 12.68
CA ARG A 516 28.36 -14.83 14.12
C ARG A 516 29.55 -14.04 14.64
N GLY A 517 29.34 -13.23 15.67
CA GLY A 517 30.43 -12.48 16.30
C GLY A 517 31.41 -13.38 17.04
N THR A 518 32.71 -13.24 16.76
CA THR A 518 33.77 -13.82 17.62
C THR A 518 33.85 -13.10 18.96
N CYS A 519 33.18 -11.94 19.08
CA CYS A 519 33.22 -11.00 20.18
C CYS A 519 34.56 -10.26 20.34
N VAL A 520 35.41 -10.37 19.30
CA VAL A 520 36.64 -9.59 19.15
C VAL A 520 36.56 -8.86 17.81
N PHE A 521 36.53 -7.54 17.84
CA PHE A 521 36.35 -6.70 16.67
C PHE A 521 37.63 -5.93 16.37
N LYS A 522 38.03 -5.89 15.10
CA LYS A 522 39.26 -5.23 14.66
C LYS A 522 38.97 -4.17 13.63
N ASP A 523 39.57 -2.99 13.80
CA ASP A 523 39.57 -1.94 12.79
C ASP A 523 40.90 -1.96 12.02
N ASP A 524 40.86 -2.59 10.84
CA ASP A 524 42.02 -2.75 9.96
C ASP A 524 42.29 -1.51 9.08
N ASN A 525 41.44 -0.49 9.12
CA ASN A 525 41.59 0.75 8.32
C ASN A 525 42.47 1.81 9.00
N SER A 526 43.17 1.48 10.09
CA SER A 526 44.14 2.40 10.70
C SER A 526 45.32 2.62 9.76
N GLN A 527 45.50 3.84 9.24
CA GLN A 527 46.72 4.25 8.51
C GLN A 527 48.00 4.22 9.36
N GLU A 528 47.90 3.79 10.63
CA GLU A 528 49.01 3.62 11.55
C GLU A 528 49.31 2.13 11.72
N SER A 529 50.57 1.81 11.95
CA SER A 529 51.19 0.48 11.88
C SER A 529 50.68 -0.58 12.88
N HIS A 530 49.53 -0.36 13.55
CA HIS A 530 48.92 -1.30 14.49
C HIS A 530 47.38 -1.30 14.41
N PRO A 531 46.72 -2.45 14.16
CA PRO A 531 45.26 -2.56 14.14
C PRO A 531 44.67 -2.35 15.54
N ILE A 532 43.56 -1.62 15.63
CA ILE A 532 42.84 -1.37 16.88
C ILE A 532 41.89 -2.56 17.14
N GLU A 533 42.01 -3.19 18.31
CA GLU A 533 41.21 -4.35 18.71
C GLU A 533 40.28 -4.00 19.88
N TYR A 534 39.00 -4.37 19.78
CA TYR A 534 38.01 -4.30 20.85
C TYR A 534 37.64 -5.73 21.27
N ASP A 535 37.73 -6.03 22.55
CA ASP A 535 37.48 -7.37 23.10
C ASP A 535 36.26 -7.33 24.03
N LEU A 536 35.12 -7.78 23.52
CA LEU A 536 33.86 -7.88 24.25
C LEU A 536 33.61 -9.30 24.78
N THR A 537 34.59 -10.20 24.73
CA THR A 537 34.40 -11.61 25.14
C THR A 537 33.90 -11.75 26.57
N VAL A 538 34.22 -10.80 27.44
CA VAL A 538 33.74 -10.75 28.83
C VAL A 538 32.21 -10.53 28.92
N LEU A 539 31.60 -9.91 27.92
CA LEU A 539 30.15 -9.70 27.81
C LEU A 539 29.43 -10.88 27.13
N LYS A 540 30.17 -11.84 26.56
CA LYS A 540 29.60 -12.95 25.81
C LYS A 540 28.71 -13.82 26.72
N GLY A 541 27.46 -14.01 26.32
CA GLY A 541 26.48 -14.82 27.07
C GLY A 541 25.82 -14.12 28.25
N SER A 542 26.10 -12.83 28.47
CA SER A 542 25.34 -11.99 29.39
C SER A 542 24.07 -11.47 28.70
N ILE A 543 22.91 -11.67 29.32
CA ILE A 543 21.62 -11.18 28.83
C ILE A 543 21.27 -9.88 29.56
N PHE A 544 21.02 -8.81 28.81
CA PHE A 544 20.60 -7.52 29.34
C PHE A 544 19.16 -7.23 28.93
N THR A 545 18.33 -6.88 29.91
CA THR A 545 16.94 -6.51 29.67
C THR A 545 16.78 -4.99 29.77
N VAL A 546 16.20 -4.38 28.74
CA VAL A 546 15.88 -2.95 28.68
C VAL A 546 14.39 -2.82 28.47
N SER A 547 13.71 -1.95 29.22
CA SER A 547 12.28 -1.67 29.02
C SER A 547 12.08 -0.22 28.62
N ASP A 548 11.00 0.05 27.90
CA ASP A 548 10.54 1.40 27.60
C ASP A 548 9.34 1.80 28.49
N ASP A 549 8.97 3.09 28.44
CA ASP A 549 7.88 3.64 29.23
C ASP A 549 6.50 3.08 28.85
N THR A 550 6.39 2.38 27.71
CA THR A 550 5.15 1.74 27.23
C THR A 550 4.98 0.32 27.76
N GLY A 551 5.99 -0.22 28.45
CA GLY A 551 6.04 -1.60 28.94
C GLY A 551 6.63 -2.59 27.95
N SER A 552 7.03 -2.16 26.76
CA SER A 552 7.78 -3.02 25.83
C SER A 552 9.14 -3.32 26.44
N TYR A 553 9.65 -4.54 26.25
CA TYR A 553 10.99 -4.90 26.73
C TYR A 553 11.81 -5.60 25.67
N TYR A 554 13.11 -5.41 25.77
CA TYR A 554 14.15 -5.87 24.87
C TYR A 554 15.14 -6.70 25.66
N GLU A 555 15.50 -7.87 25.15
CA GLU A 555 16.58 -8.69 25.68
C GLU A 555 17.73 -8.73 24.68
N ILE A 556 18.92 -8.36 25.13
CA ILE A 556 20.15 -8.31 24.32
C ILE A 556 21.12 -9.36 24.85
N ASN A 557 21.46 -10.33 24.03
CA ASN A 557 22.50 -11.33 24.29
C ASN A 557 23.72 -11.01 23.41
N LEU A 558 24.71 -10.34 23.99
CA LEU A 558 25.84 -9.85 23.20
C LEU A 558 26.74 -11.00 22.74
N CYS A 559 27.02 -11.06 21.43
CA CYS A 559 27.88 -12.07 20.78
C CYS A 559 27.48 -13.53 21.04
N ASN A 560 26.24 -13.77 21.45
CA ASN A 560 25.69 -15.10 21.60
C ASN A 560 24.20 -15.06 21.25
N HIS A 561 23.65 -16.18 20.83
CA HIS A 561 22.24 -16.27 20.48
C HIS A 561 21.43 -16.87 21.63
N PHE A 562 20.13 -16.56 21.66
CA PHE A 562 19.15 -17.33 22.43
C PHE A 562 18.93 -18.69 21.75
N TYR A 563 19.31 -19.81 22.39
CA TYR A 563 19.06 -21.17 21.88
C TYR A 563 17.73 -21.75 22.42
N SER A 564 17.03 -22.48 21.56
CA SER A 564 15.70 -23.06 21.75
C SER A 564 15.77 -24.59 21.77
N ASP A 565 16.19 -25.19 22.88
CA ASP A 565 16.26 -26.66 22.97
C ASP A 565 15.00 -27.33 23.57
N ASP A 566 13.97 -26.58 23.99
CA ASP A 566 12.68 -27.14 24.43
C ASP A 566 11.51 -26.23 24.01
N CYS A 567 10.70 -26.63 23.02
CA CYS A 567 9.57 -25.82 22.54
C CYS A 567 8.26 -26.61 22.42
N ASN A 568 7.19 -26.01 22.96
CA ASN A 568 5.78 -26.26 22.61
C ASN A 568 5.16 -24.95 22.07
N GLU A 569 4.16 -25.09 21.20
CA GLU A 569 3.69 -24.20 20.11
C GLU A 569 3.40 -22.69 20.34
N ASP A 570 3.60 -22.08 21.51
CA ASP A 570 3.16 -20.68 21.73
C ASP A 570 4.26 -19.67 22.20
N SER A 571 5.52 -20.07 22.36
CA SER A 571 6.60 -19.15 22.81
C SER A 571 8.00 -19.59 22.37
N CYS A 572 8.21 -19.78 21.07
CA CYS A 572 9.53 -20.14 20.54
C CYS A 572 10.43 -18.89 20.42
N ARG A 573 11.59 -18.89 21.09
CA ARG A 573 12.67 -17.93 20.82
C ARG A 573 13.49 -18.44 19.64
N GLU A 574 13.38 -17.78 18.48
CA GLU A 574 14.21 -18.08 17.31
C GLU A 574 15.70 -17.69 17.56
N ASP A 575 16.65 -18.34 16.86
CA ASP A 575 18.11 -18.13 17.00
C ASP A 575 18.49 -16.66 16.69
N SER A 576 18.58 -15.81 17.72
CA SER A 576 18.78 -14.36 17.57
C SER A 576 19.66 -13.76 18.69
N TYR A 577 20.33 -12.65 18.39
CA TYR A 577 21.05 -11.84 19.38
C TYR A 577 20.15 -10.95 20.22
N ILE A 578 19.04 -10.49 19.64
CA ILE A 578 18.19 -9.47 20.24
C ILE A 578 16.73 -9.84 20.04
N PHE A 579 16.01 -9.86 21.14
CA PHE A 579 14.60 -10.18 21.20
C PHE A 579 13.81 -8.99 21.72
N ALA A 580 12.62 -8.75 21.19
CA ALA A 580 11.70 -7.76 21.75
C ALA A 580 10.28 -8.30 21.87
N GLU A 581 9.62 -7.83 22.92
CA GLU A 581 8.22 -8.05 23.17
C GLU A 581 7.55 -6.68 23.32
N HIS A 582 6.72 -6.32 22.34
CA HIS A 582 6.00 -5.05 22.34
C HIS A 582 4.59 -5.18 22.92
N LEU A 583 4.23 -4.24 23.78
CA LEU A 583 2.86 -4.08 24.28
C LEU A 583 2.12 -3.06 23.41
N VAL A 584 1.22 -3.54 22.55
CA VAL A 584 0.42 -2.67 21.69
C VAL A 584 -0.92 -2.37 22.37
N SER A 585 -1.19 -1.11 22.69
CA SER A 585 -2.41 -0.68 23.42
C SER A 585 -3.75 -1.06 22.75
N HIS A 586 -3.73 -1.34 21.44
CA HIS A 586 -4.91 -1.74 20.65
C HIS A 586 -5.10 -3.27 20.51
N MET A 587 -4.09 -4.09 20.85
CA MET A 587 -4.16 -5.55 20.74
C MET A 587 -3.90 -6.18 22.11
N LYS A 588 -4.86 -6.94 22.65
CA LYS A 588 -4.79 -7.60 23.98
C LYS A 588 -3.78 -8.76 24.07
N TRP A 589 -2.64 -8.67 23.40
CA TRP A 589 -1.60 -9.71 23.37
C TRP A 589 -0.24 -9.08 23.01
N SER A 590 0.81 -9.62 23.61
CA SER A 590 2.20 -9.26 23.31
C SER A 590 2.71 -10.09 22.14
N VAL A 591 3.52 -9.47 21.27
CA VAL A 591 4.09 -10.16 20.11
C VAL A 591 5.61 -10.26 20.29
N PRO A 592 6.12 -11.43 20.71
CA PRO A 592 7.55 -11.69 20.72
C PRO A 592 8.07 -11.79 19.28
N HIS A 593 9.14 -11.06 18.95
CA HIS A 593 9.79 -11.17 17.64
C HIS A 593 11.29 -10.91 17.71
N THR A 594 12.02 -11.48 16.74
CA THR A 594 13.47 -11.35 16.63
C THR A 594 13.86 -10.06 15.94
N LEU A 595 14.82 -9.34 16.51
CA LEU A 595 15.25 -8.03 16.03
C LEU A 595 16.61 -8.05 15.33
N GLY A 596 17.32 -9.17 15.37
CA GLY A 596 18.56 -9.35 14.63
C GLY A 596 19.22 -10.70 14.85
N THR A 597 19.53 -11.36 13.76
CA THR A 597 20.18 -12.68 13.69
C THR A 597 21.62 -12.57 13.18
N ASN A 598 21.92 -11.58 12.35
CA ASN A 598 23.27 -11.32 11.82
C ASN A 598 23.91 -10.14 12.53
N LEU A 599 25.22 -10.23 12.79
CA LEU A 599 26.00 -9.14 13.39
C LEU A 599 26.87 -8.43 12.34
N LYS A 600 26.94 -7.11 12.44
CA LYS A 600 27.75 -6.22 11.63
C LYS A 600 28.57 -5.28 12.51
N PHE A 601 29.88 -5.14 12.26
CA PHE A 601 30.77 -4.23 13.00
C PHE A 601 31.08 -2.97 12.18
N LEU A 602 30.89 -1.80 12.79
CA LEU A 602 31.14 -0.50 12.17
C LEU A 602 32.06 0.34 13.09
N PRO A 603 33.34 0.56 12.72
CA PRO A 603 34.22 1.47 13.45
C PRO A 603 33.79 2.93 13.23
N THR A 604 33.95 3.82 14.22
CA THR A 604 33.67 5.25 13.99
C THR A 604 34.66 5.88 13.00
N PRO A 605 34.20 6.67 12.01
CA PRO A 605 35.08 7.33 11.05
C PRO A 605 35.95 8.40 11.73
N ARG A 606 37.27 8.41 11.45
CA ARG A 606 38.20 9.44 11.95
C ARG A 606 37.91 10.80 11.27
N PRO A 607 37.93 11.92 12.00
CA PRO A 607 37.89 13.24 11.38
C PRO A 607 39.17 13.45 10.54
N GLN A 608 39.01 13.69 9.24
CA GLN A 608 40.12 14.10 8.39
C GLN A 608 40.54 15.51 8.82
N SER A 609 41.78 15.65 9.31
CA SER A 609 42.46 16.89 9.74
C SER A 609 42.21 17.35 11.19
N SER A 610 43.16 17.02 12.08
CA SER A 610 43.53 17.91 13.18
C SER A 610 45.05 17.92 13.33
N PHE A 611 45.67 19.05 13.03
CA PHE A 611 47.08 19.31 13.32
C PHE A 611 47.17 19.78 14.78
N GLY A 612 47.52 18.87 15.68
CA GLY A 612 47.74 19.11 17.11
C GLY A 612 48.23 17.84 17.82
N PRO A 613 48.73 17.92 19.07
CA PRO A 613 49.06 16.71 19.83
C PRO A 613 47.82 15.82 19.92
N MET A 614 48.02 14.55 19.59
CA MET A 614 47.02 13.53 19.30
C MET A 614 46.12 13.29 20.52
N ILE A 615 45.02 14.05 20.64
CA ILE A 615 43.91 13.68 21.50
C ILE A 615 43.14 12.64 20.69
N PHE A 616 43.38 11.35 20.95
CA PHE A 616 42.58 10.29 20.35
C PHE A 616 41.13 10.53 20.74
N PRO A 617 40.20 10.83 19.80
CA PRO A 617 38.80 10.89 20.14
C PRO A 617 38.42 9.52 20.68
N THR A 618 37.94 9.45 21.92
CA THR A 618 37.52 8.24 22.63
C THR A 618 36.90 7.24 21.67
N HIS A 619 37.65 6.18 21.34
CA HIS A 619 37.31 5.29 20.23
C HIS A 619 36.01 4.53 20.57
N SER A 620 34.92 4.92 19.92
CA SER A 620 33.62 4.24 19.96
C SER A 620 33.48 3.29 18.77
N PHE A 621 32.50 2.40 18.80
CA PHE A 621 32.13 1.61 17.62
C PHE A 621 30.64 1.29 17.67
N THR A 622 30.11 0.84 16.55
CA THR A 622 28.69 0.49 16.42
C THR A 622 28.56 -0.96 16.00
N LEU A 623 27.71 -1.70 16.69
CA LEU A 623 27.25 -3.02 16.26
C LEU A 623 25.84 -2.88 15.68
N GLN A 624 25.64 -3.39 14.47
CA GLN A 624 24.34 -3.49 13.83
C GLN A 624 23.90 -4.95 13.75
N TYR A 625 22.66 -5.21 14.15
CA TYR A 625 22.06 -6.54 14.12
C TYR A 625 20.92 -6.54 13.11
N SER A 626 20.96 -7.41 12.10
CA SER A 626 19.98 -7.46 11.00
C SER A 626 19.39 -8.85 10.83
N GLY A 627 18.38 -9.00 9.96
CA GLY A 627 17.75 -10.30 9.69
C GLY A 627 16.71 -10.73 10.74
N GLY A 628 16.13 -9.77 11.45
CA GLY A 628 14.97 -9.99 12.31
C GLY A 628 13.67 -10.26 11.53
N LYS A 629 12.67 -10.82 12.20
CA LYS A 629 11.38 -11.17 11.62
C LYS A 629 10.52 -9.92 11.38
N LYS A 630 10.01 -9.76 10.16
CA LYS A 630 9.20 -8.60 9.73
C LYS A 630 7.79 -8.65 10.31
N ILE A 631 7.64 -8.22 11.56
CA ILE A 631 6.34 -8.10 12.21
C ILE A 631 6.32 -6.70 12.87
N PRO A 632 5.49 -5.74 12.40
CA PRO A 632 4.34 -5.85 11.47
C PRO A 632 4.73 -5.87 9.97
N PRO A 633 3.79 -6.20 9.03
CA PRO A 633 4.08 -6.37 7.59
C PRO A 633 4.56 -5.11 6.86
N GLU A 634 4.52 -3.96 7.52
CA GLU A 634 5.02 -2.67 7.03
C GLU A 634 6.54 -2.50 7.15
N CYS A 635 7.23 -3.33 7.96
CA CYS A 635 8.69 -3.30 8.03
C CYS A 635 9.28 -3.90 6.73
N SER A 636 10.00 -3.08 5.96
CA SER A 636 10.75 -3.55 4.79
C SER A 636 11.94 -4.43 5.21
N THR A 637 12.62 -4.06 6.30
CA THR A 637 13.69 -4.78 7.00
C THR A 637 13.63 -4.49 8.49
N VAL A 638 14.17 -5.38 9.31
CA VAL A 638 14.31 -5.19 10.77
C VAL A 638 15.80 -5.15 11.11
N MET A 639 16.24 -4.08 11.78
CA MET A 639 17.64 -3.86 12.14
C MET A 639 17.79 -3.11 13.46
N THR A 640 18.53 -3.69 14.41
CA THR A 640 18.87 -3.05 15.68
C THR A 640 20.27 -2.45 15.64
N THR A 641 20.45 -1.27 16.24
CA THR A 641 21.77 -0.62 16.34
C THR A 641 22.18 -0.46 17.80
N ILE A 642 23.42 -0.81 18.16
CA ILE A 642 24.01 -0.58 19.47
C ILE A 642 25.28 0.26 19.32
N GLU A 643 25.27 1.48 19.86
CA GLU A 643 26.41 2.39 19.92
C GLU A 643 27.25 2.13 21.18
N PHE A 644 28.46 1.59 21.04
CA PHE A 644 29.39 1.38 22.14
C PHE A 644 30.27 2.63 22.35
N ILE A 645 30.29 3.14 23.58
CA ILE A 645 31.04 4.34 23.97
C ILE A 645 32.06 3.98 25.03
N CYS A 646 33.35 4.20 24.74
CA CYS A 646 34.43 4.01 25.70
C CYS A 646 34.24 4.90 26.94
N ASN A 647 34.22 4.28 28.11
CA ASN A 647 34.23 4.96 29.40
C ASN A 647 35.01 4.11 30.42
N ASP A 648 36.19 4.58 30.82
CA ASP A 648 37.12 3.89 31.75
C ASP A 648 36.65 3.88 33.21
N THR A 649 35.65 4.68 33.56
CA THR A 649 35.07 4.71 34.91
C THR A 649 33.89 3.75 35.08
N ILE A 650 33.32 3.26 33.99
CA ILE A 650 32.16 2.36 33.98
C ILE A 650 32.65 0.97 33.58
N GLY A 651 32.53 -0.01 34.47
CA GLY A 651 32.93 -1.40 34.18
C GLY A 651 32.11 -2.04 33.05
N PHE A 652 31.24 -3.00 33.40
CA PHE A 652 30.35 -3.63 32.40
C PHE A 652 29.44 -2.63 31.67
N GLY A 653 28.94 -1.64 32.40
CA GLY A 653 27.89 -0.76 31.89
C GLY A 653 26.59 -1.52 31.61
N ALA A 654 25.61 -0.82 31.05
CA ALA A 654 24.36 -1.40 30.59
C ALA A 654 23.87 -0.65 29.33
N PRO A 655 23.17 -1.34 28.41
CA PRO A 655 22.57 -0.69 27.27
C PRO A 655 21.40 0.20 27.70
N VAL A 656 21.33 1.40 27.13
CA VAL A 656 20.24 2.35 27.30
C VAL A 656 19.53 2.51 25.96
N LEU A 657 18.20 2.37 25.95
CA LEU A 657 17.39 2.60 24.76
C LEU A 657 17.38 4.10 24.42
N VAL A 658 17.86 4.44 23.23
CA VAL A 658 17.90 5.83 22.71
C VAL A 658 16.69 6.10 21.83
N LYS A 659 16.30 5.13 21.00
CA LYS A 659 15.15 5.22 20.10
C LYS A 659 14.33 3.93 20.18
N SER A 660 13.09 4.06 20.69
CA SER A 660 12.07 3.00 20.64
C SER A 660 11.38 3.06 19.28
N ASP A 661 11.61 2.05 18.43
CA ASP A 661 11.07 1.89 17.08
C ASP A 661 10.82 0.40 16.84
N LEU A 662 9.73 0.04 16.16
CA LEU A 662 9.34 -1.35 15.89
C LEU A 662 10.27 -2.05 14.90
N CYS A 663 10.78 -1.33 13.89
CA CYS A 663 11.65 -1.91 12.87
C CYS A 663 13.14 -1.58 13.11
N TYR A 664 13.43 -0.42 13.73
CA TYR A 664 14.79 0.14 13.84
C TYR A 664 15.17 0.65 15.24
N PRO A 665 15.15 -0.19 16.29
CA PRO A 665 15.50 0.24 17.64
C PRO A 665 17.00 0.56 17.76
N THR A 666 17.32 1.58 18.57
CA THR A 666 18.71 2.04 18.78
C THR A 666 19.04 2.11 20.26
N PHE A 667 20.18 1.51 20.64
CA PHE A 667 20.72 1.48 21.99
C PHE A 667 22.08 2.16 22.05
N ARG A 668 22.44 2.62 23.25
CA ARG A 668 23.76 3.15 23.57
C ARG A 668 24.30 2.46 24.80
N TRP A 669 25.55 2.03 24.74
CA TRP A 669 26.20 1.25 25.79
C TRP A 669 27.56 1.87 26.14
N SER A 670 27.62 2.51 27.31
CA SER A 670 28.89 3.03 27.85
C SER A 670 29.58 1.97 28.70
N SER A 671 30.84 1.64 28.40
CA SER A 671 31.56 0.54 29.05
C SER A 671 33.08 0.70 28.93
N ILE A 672 33.85 0.13 29.86
CA ILE A 672 35.31 0.02 29.73
C ILE A 672 35.70 -0.94 28.59
N TYR A 673 34.87 -1.96 28.32
CA TYR A 673 35.09 -2.89 27.21
C TYR A 673 34.81 -2.26 25.84
N ALA A 674 34.13 -1.10 25.82
CA ALA A 674 33.99 -0.31 24.60
C ALA A 674 35.28 0.47 24.26
N CYS A 675 36.23 0.57 25.20
CA CYS A 675 37.57 1.08 24.92
C CYS A 675 38.39 0.01 24.19
N HIS A 676 39.28 0.45 23.31
CA HIS A 676 40.19 -0.49 22.65
C HIS A 676 41.15 -1.14 23.66
N LYS A 677 41.71 -2.27 23.28
CA LYS A 677 42.75 -2.96 24.03
C LYS A 677 44.00 -2.08 24.11
N CYS A 678 44.56 -1.95 25.30
CA CYS A 678 45.75 -1.13 25.52
C CYS A 678 46.94 -1.62 24.67
N MET A 679 47.65 -0.70 24.03
CA MET A 679 48.87 -1.01 23.27
C MET A 679 50.12 -0.66 24.10
N ASP A 680 51.18 -1.46 23.99
CA ASP A 680 52.45 -1.21 24.71
C ASP A 680 53.04 0.17 24.41
N THR A 681 52.73 0.75 23.25
CA THR A 681 53.15 2.09 22.81
C THR A 681 52.49 3.22 23.61
N GLU A 682 51.37 2.96 24.29
CA GLU A 682 50.60 3.94 25.06
C GLU A 682 50.94 3.91 26.56
N LEU A 683 51.85 3.02 26.98
CA LEU A 683 52.25 2.86 28.37
C LEU A 683 53.18 3.99 28.81
N ILE A 684 52.72 4.83 29.74
CA ILE A 684 53.50 5.90 30.35
C ILE A 684 54.13 5.42 31.65
N GLN A 685 55.43 5.69 31.81
CA GLN A 685 56.14 5.47 33.07
C GLN A 685 56.00 6.70 33.98
N VAL A 686 55.50 6.49 35.18
CA VAL A 686 55.39 7.51 36.23
C VAL A 686 56.43 7.19 37.32
N PRO A 687 57.62 7.82 37.25
CA PRO A 687 58.65 7.60 38.26
C PRO A 687 58.27 8.26 39.59
N GLY A 688 58.33 7.48 40.68
CA GLY A 688 58.20 7.97 42.05
C GLY A 688 59.46 8.68 42.56
N ALA A 689 59.41 9.14 43.82
CA ALA A 689 60.54 9.82 44.46
C ALA A 689 61.79 8.91 44.54
N CYS A 690 62.96 9.50 44.33
CA CYS A 690 64.24 8.82 44.56
C CYS A 690 64.53 8.79 46.06
N VAL A 691 64.65 7.59 46.64
CA VAL A 691 64.98 7.40 48.06
C VAL A 691 66.11 6.39 48.13
N SER A 692 67.28 6.82 48.62
CA SER A 692 68.47 5.96 48.76
C SER A 692 68.93 5.32 47.44
N GLY A 693 68.91 6.11 46.35
CA GLY A 693 69.38 5.67 45.02
C GLY A 693 68.43 4.71 44.27
N LYS A 694 67.21 4.49 44.77
CA LYS A 694 66.17 3.68 44.12
C LYS A 694 64.85 4.45 44.07
N ARG A 695 64.11 4.31 42.97
CA ARG A 695 62.75 4.81 42.81
C ARG A 695 61.81 3.69 42.41
N THR A 696 60.59 3.74 42.93
CA THR A 696 59.50 2.92 42.43
C THR A 696 58.94 3.58 41.18
N VAL A 697 58.89 2.85 40.06
CA VAL A 697 58.25 3.30 38.83
C VAL A 697 56.90 2.61 38.72
N THR A 698 55.85 3.41 38.79
CA THR A 698 54.49 2.99 38.49
C THR A 698 54.19 3.26 37.04
N TYR A 699 53.25 2.53 36.45
CA TYR A 699 52.85 2.71 35.06
C TYR A 699 51.42 3.23 35.00
N THR A 700 51.07 3.93 33.92
CA THR A 700 49.70 4.36 33.63
C THR A 700 49.53 4.45 32.12
N TRP A 701 48.30 4.39 31.64
CA TRP A 701 48.01 4.48 30.21
C TRP A 701 47.86 5.94 29.78
N ALA A 702 48.35 6.29 28.59
CA ALA A 702 48.24 7.64 28.04
C ALA A 702 46.77 8.05 27.76
N ASN A 703 45.96 7.08 27.36
CA ASN A 703 44.54 7.24 27.03
C ASN A 703 43.69 6.17 27.73
N PRO A 704 42.38 6.40 27.90
CA PRO A 704 41.43 5.38 28.33
C PRO A 704 41.46 4.15 27.41
N CYS A 705 41.92 3.01 27.93
CA CYS A 705 41.99 1.74 27.21
C CYS A 705 41.69 0.56 28.16
N PHE A 706 41.33 -0.58 27.58
CA PHE A 706 41.04 -1.80 28.32
C PHE A 706 42.30 -2.68 28.43
N GLY A 707 42.84 -2.82 29.65
CA GLY A 707 44.00 -3.66 29.92
C GLY A 707 44.65 -3.40 31.28
N ASP A 708 45.21 -4.45 31.88
CA ASP A 708 45.90 -4.36 33.16
C ASP A 708 47.22 -3.56 33.03
N VAL A 709 47.47 -2.72 34.02
CA VAL A 709 48.72 -1.98 34.13
C VAL A 709 49.82 -2.94 34.66
N PRO A 710 51.02 -2.93 34.08
CA PRO A 710 52.15 -3.72 34.57
C PRO A 710 52.48 -3.43 36.05
N THR A 711 53.01 -4.45 36.74
CA THR A 711 53.39 -4.31 38.14
C THR A 711 54.48 -3.25 38.34
N PRO A 712 54.46 -2.49 39.46
CA PRO A 712 55.47 -1.47 39.72
C PRO A 712 56.88 -2.08 39.73
N THR A 713 57.82 -1.43 39.05
CA THR A 713 59.22 -1.88 38.99
C THR A 713 60.12 -0.95 39.81
N ILE A 714 61.26 -1.48 40.30
CA ILE A 714 62.25 -0.69 41.03
C ILE A 714 63.37 -0.33 40.05
N GLN A 715 63.60 0.96 39.82
CA GLN A 715 64.68 1.45 38.97
C GLN A 715 65.75 2.21 39.79
N PRO A 716 67.03 2.15 39.41
CA PRO A 716 68.06 3.01 39.98
C PRO A 716 67.78 4.47 39.60
N CYS A 717 68.03 5.38 40.53
CA CYS A 717 67.91 6.81 40.30
C CYS A 717 69.05 7.56 40.98
N GLU A 718 69.39 8.72 40.43
CA GLU A 718 70.42 9.58 40.97
C GLU A 718 69.72 10.67 41.80
N ASP A 719 70.03 10.73 43.09
CA ASP A 719 69.56 11.83 43.94
C ASP A 719 70.14 13.12 43.37
N VAL A 720 69.28 14.04 42.93
CA VAL A 720 69.70 15.40 42.61
C VAL A 720 70.06 16.07 43.92
N ASN A 721 71.29 15.86 44.39
CA ASN A 721 71.95 16.80 45.27
C ASN A 721 71.95 18.12 44.51
N LEU A 722 71.05 19.03 44.89
CA LEU A 722 71.02 20.40 44.40
C LEU A 722 72.39 20.99 44.68
N ALA A 723 73.27 20.87 43.68
CA ALA A 723 74.68 21.07 43.83
C ALA A 723 74.90 22.49 44.35
N LYS A 724 75.84 22.63 45.29
CA LYS A 724 76.41 23.86 45.87
C LYS A 724 76.52 25.08 44.93
N ASN A 725 76.41 24.91 43.61
CA ASN A 725 76.52 25.91 42.57
C ASN A 725 75.26 26.79 42.41
N THR A 726 74.04 26.33 42.73
CA THR A 726 72.84 27.21 42.68
C THR A 726 72.83 28.22 43.83
N ALA A 727 73.30 27.82 45.02
CA ALA A 727 73.47 28.75 46.15
C ALA A 727 74.52 29.84 45.86
N ILE A 728 75.60 29.53 45.12
CA ILE A 728 76.63 30.50 44.73
C ILE A 728 76.08 31.50 43.70
N MET A 729 75.25 31.08 42.75
CA MET A 729 74.64 31.99 41.77
C MET A 729 73.58 32.91 42.38
N VAL A 730 72.82 32.44 43.38
CA VAL A 730 71.86 33.29 44.11
C VAL A 730 72.59 34.26 45.04
N MET A 731 73.70 33.87 45.67
CA MET A 731 74.50 34.76 46.53
C MET A 731 75.27 35.83 45.73
N SER A 732 75.78 35.51 44.54
CA SER A 732 76.49 36.47 43.70
C SER A 732 75.56 37.52 43.08
N SER A 733 74.34 37.13 42.70
CA SER A 733 73.32 38.06 42.21
C SER A 733 72.83 39.02 43.29
N ILE A 734 72.67 38.56 44.54
CA ILE A 734 72.34 39.44 45.67
C ILE A 734 73.48 40.44 45.96
N ALA A 735 74.75 40.02 45.89
CA ALA A 735 75.90 40.89 46.12
C ALA A 735 75.99 42.04 45.07
N ILE A 736 75.72 41.75 43.79
CA ILE A 736 75.73 42.76 42.73
C ILE A 736 74.63 43.81 42.95
N VAL A 737 73.43 43.39 43.36
CA VAL A 737 72.32 44.30 43.64
C VAL A 737 72.64 45.23 44.82
N VAL A 738 73.29 44.71 45.87
CA VAL A 738 73.73 45.53 47.01
C VAL A 738 74.80 46.54 46.60
N VAL A 739 75.79 46.15 45.79
CA VAL A 739 76.84 47.06 45.32
C VAL A 739 76.27 48.17 44.44
N VAL A 740 75.33 47.85 43.54
CA VAL A 740 74.66 48.86 42.71
C VAL A 740 73.78 49.78 43.56
N GLY A 741 73.07 49.24 44.55
CA GLY A 741 72.26 50.05 45.49
C GLY A 741 73.09 51.01 46.33
N VAL A 742 74.26 50.57 46.84
CA VAL A 742 75.19 51.43 47.58
C VAL A 742 75.84 52.48 46.65
N GLY A 743 76.19 52.10 45.42
CA GLY A 743 76.71 53.04 44.42
C GLY A 743 75.70 54.15 44.08
N LEU A 744 74.44 53.79 43.82
CA LEU A 744 73.38 54.75 43.52
C LEU A 744 73.06 55.66 44.71
N THR A 745 73.08 55.15 45.94
CA THR A 745 72.85 55.97 47.14
C THR A 745 74.00 56.94 47.39
N LEU A 746 75.26 56.55 47.13
CA LEU A 746 76.40 57.45 47.20
C LEU A 746 76.34 58.55 46.13
N VAL A 747 75.97 58.22 44.89
CA VAL A 747 75.73 59.21 43.82
C VAL A 747 74.62 60.17 44.21
N PHE A 748 73.53 59.68 44.80
CA PHE A 748 72.43 60.50 45.27
C PHE A 748 72.84 61.44 46.41
N ILE A 749 73.66 60.97 47.36
CA ILE A 749 74.24 61.81 48.42
C ILE A 749 75.18 62.87 47.82
N GLN A 750 76.00 62.49 46.82
CA GLN A 750 76.90 63.41 46.14
C GLN A 750 76.13 64.51 45.41
N GLN A 751 75.09 64.15 44.63
CA GLN A 751 74.20 65.10 43.96
C GLN A 751 73.43 65.99 44.94
N ARG A 752 72.97 65.44 46.07
CA ARG A 752 72.33 66.22 47.13
C ARG A 752 73.29 67.22 47.78
N ASN A 753 74.56 66.86 47.94
CA ASN A 753 75.57 67.76 48.50
C ASN A 753 76.00 68.85 47.50
N THR A 754 76.08 68.57 46.19
CA THR A 754 76.27 69.61 45.16
C THR A 754 75.07 70.53 45.04
N LEU A 755 73.84 70.03 45.13
CA LEU A 755 72.62 70.86 45.22
C LEU A 755 72.63 71.76 46.46
N LYS A 756 73.02 71.23 47.64
CA LYS A 756 73.16 72.04 48.86
C LYS A 756 74.26 73.11 48.78
N ALA A 757 75.29 72.91 47.94
CA ALA A 757 76.33 73.90 47.70
C ALA A 757 75.85 75.03 46.75
N GLN A 758 74.90 74.76 45.86
CA GLN A 758 74.30 75.77 44.98
C GLN A 758 73.23 76.64 45.67
N TYR A 759 72.62 76.16 46.77
CA TYR A 759 71.65 76.93 47.58
C TYR A 759 72.24 77.77 48.73
N LYS A 760 73.58 77.91 48.80
CA LYS A 760 74.28 78.75 49.80
C LYS A 760 74.81 80.09 49.25
N LEU A 761 74.38 80.45 48.05
CA LEU A 761 74.63 81.73 47.36
C LEU A 761 73.31 82.39 46.92
N LEU A 762 72.31 82.29 47.78
CA LEU A 762 71.07 83.07 47.80
C LEU A 762 70.76 83.45 49.25
#